data_AF-A0A7X3VLE1-F1
#
_entry.id   AF-A0A7X3VLE1-F1
#
_cell.length_a   1.000
_cell.length_b   1.000
_cell.length_c   1.000
_cell.angle_alpha   90.00
_cell.angle_beta   90.00
_cell.angle_gamma   90.00
#
_symmetry.space_group_name_H-M   'P 1'
#
loop_
_entity.id
_entity.type
_entity.pdbx_description
1 polymer ?
#
loop_
_entity_poly.entity_id
_entity_poly.type
_entity_poly.pdbx_seq_one_letter_code
_entity_poly.pdbx_strand_id
1 'polypeptide(L)'
;DSEETIFYIDLRDYEWEIGTHRWMLIEAEYPYGIEFNAPTQVNLREKLMNLREGLDCEVPFVHVDWFLATASLPPLYHDILGLPETDRELETRLEVNVVENLRNAAGRRVWRAGFNESGVSNHNRVVERHESRYGAYWKSYDFAGSVGSQNIFTHPLSFTHDGGEIIFNLPNGLQAYLLVDAGGNRLNEAPISIVRNPAASDPTVRNGLSCIGCHTDGMKDFEDEVRSVVEQNANPPFNKDRALRLYTDQATMDALVEEDTQRYREALWEAGGVFGGIEPIQRFHEAFQGPVDAAHAGAAVGLETGAFLQNIRQNTSLQNLGLLVLENGTMKRDTWTEQFSEVVFALDFPERSRGTAVERQTERIPGESAHIPDPNLRVAIAEALGKTPDTPITAEEMQMLTYLYVVGRDIHDLTGIETAINLREFHAADTSISDLTPLTGLTKLTDLHLNNTSVSDLTPLDGLTELRSLSFAHTRVSDLKPLANLPIRDIFMVDTPVNDLTGIETLTQLESLLAWGTLISDLTPLDGLTKLRSLNFHGAQHIKDLKPLANLTSLTELHLTDNQISDISPLAGLVSLRHLHLKNNQISDISPLEKLTQLQRLGLGQNLISDVSSLTKLIQLKWLGIYNNLISDLSSLEPLLESTIILSHSNQGFHGGPKIEGPWLWVTVPGELDDGGRAHLSNMDLLAAASNNSVTELEIATYGATVGKAVGDSTWIAGELDGEERDNINTMLRTLGLNPPEHPPYVVYGSITLYSPRKQDTKMFVGSDMSSKIWLNGTLIRKNGGSYVDQDYQTFFPVTLKAGKNALLVAIDNTDGDSWSGYFGFAPGTEYTVSNSGIGYSLSQTAIHIGDTFTVQLNAENISDLAGWQFDIVFDPTVLEAVEINEGDFLKTGDGTTFFQKGTIDNTTGKITKLSSARLSEDGVSGKGTLLSVTFRAKTTGQTQLKLDNFQLAAITGASIPVTPHEIAIIVEGRLATGDVNRDGQVSILDMVLVARHFGKTVPPDSDVDLNGDGVVNIQDLILVAQHLGESTLSAAPSMTGEELNPAMIQAWIAQAQVENDGSIAFQQGIANLQRLLALLIPEETALLPNYPNPFNPETWIPYQLAEPVEVTLKIYAVNGTLVRTLALGQMPAGMYQSRARAAYWNGKNDVGESVANGVYFYSFTAGEFTSTRKMLIRK
;
A
#
# COMPACT_ATOMS: atom_id res chain seq x y z
N ASP A 1 -33.68 34.92 38.94
CA ASP A 1 -33.69 35.53 40.31
C ASP A 1 -34.70 36.69 40.34
N SER A 2 -34.78 37.48 41.42
CA SER A 2 -35.78 38.56 41.53
C SER A 2 -35.46 39.83 40.72
N GLU A 3 -34.22 39.99 40.23
CA GLU A 3 -33.84 41.08 39.33
C GLU A 3 -33.69 40.61 37.87
N GLU A 4 -34.14 39.39 37.56
CA GLU A 4 -34.14 38.80 36.20
C GLU A 4 -32.73 38.76 35.55
N THR A 5 -31.68 38.58 36.36
CA THR A 5 -30.27 38.49 35.94
C THR A 5 -29.81 37.05 35.68
N ILE A 6 -30.45 36.06 36.32
CA ILE A 6 -30.17 34.63 36.14
C ILE A 6 -31.23 34.01 35.24
N PHE A 7 -30.81 33.59 34.06
CA PHE A 7 -31.60 32.84 33.09
C PHE A 7 -31.33 31.35 33.21
N TYR A 8 -32.38 30.54 33.11
CA TYR A 8 -32.29 29.08 33.06
C TYR A 8 -32.65 28.61 31.66
N ILE A 9 -31.76 27.82 31.05
CA ILE A 9 -31.95 27.19 29.76
C ILE A 9 -31.52 25.73 29.94
N ASP A 10 -32.43 24.79 29.81
CA ASP A 10 -32.09 23.37 29.75
C ASP A 10 -31.88 22.98 28.28
N LEU A 11 -30.64 22.67 27.89
CA LEU A 11 -30.34 22.27 26.51
C LEU A 11 -30.88 20.87 26.16
N ARG A 12 -31.30 20.08 27.16
CA ARG A 12 -31.97 18.79 26.96
C ARG A 12 -33.38 18.96 26.38
N ASP A 13 -34.05 20.09 26.69
CA ASP A 13 -35.33 20.47 26.06
C ASP A 13 -35.20 20.72 24.55
N TYR A 14 -33.98 20.90 24.05
CA TYR A 14 -33.65 21.13 22.63
C TYR A 14 -32.98 19.91 21.98
N GLU A 15 -32.98 18.75 22.63
CA GLU A 15 -32.37 17.48 22.18
C GLU A 15 -30.85 17.52 21.92
N TRP A 16 -30.13 18.56 22.38
CA TRP A 16 -28.70 18.77 22.08
C TRP A 16 -27.76 17.70 22.66
N GLU A 17 -28.18 16.95 23.69
CA GLU A 17 -27.37 15.90 24.32
C GLU A 17 -27.58 14.49 23.71
N ILE A 18 -28.51 14.29 22.78
CA ILE A 18 -28.84 12.96 22.26
C ILE A 18 -27.71 12.44 21.34
N GLY A 19 -26.71 11.80 21.95
CA GLY A 19 -25.65 11.03 21.28
C GLY A 19 -24.44 11.82 20.78
N THR A 20 -24.27 13.09 21.17
CA THR A 20 -23.26 13.99 20.57
C THR A 20 -22.24 14.62 21.54
N HIS A 21 -22.39 14.47 22.86
CA HIS A 21 -21.49 15.02 23.90
C HIS A 21 -21.14 16.53 23.81
N ARG A 22 -21.85 17.31 22.98
CA ARG A 22 -21.52 18.73 22.67
C ARG A 22 -21.39 19.64 23.88
N TRP A 23 -22.13 19.36 24.94
CA TRP A 23 -22.05 20.14 26.17
C TRP A 23 -20.70 19.99 26.87
N MET A 24 -20.09 18.80 26.81
CA MET A 24 -18.75 18.55 27.38
C MET A 24 -17.65 19.27 26.59
N LEU A 25 -17.84 19.48 25.27
CA LEU A 25 -16.94 20.33 24.46
C LEU A 25 -17.06 21.81 24.87
N ILE A 26 -18.28 22.28 25.18
CA ILE A 26 -18.50 23.64 25.70
C ILE A 26 -17.87 23.80 27.10
N GLU A 27 -17.93 22.77 27.96
CA GLU A 27 -17.27 22.75 29.26
C GLU A 27 -15.74 22.74 29.15
N ALA A 28 -15.17 21.95 28.24
CA ALA A 28 -13.72 21.83 28.04
C ALA A 28 -13.07 23.15 27.60
N GLU A 29 -13.75 23.93 26.75
CA GLU A 29 -13.30 25.25 26.30
C GLU A 29 -13.57 26.37 27.33
N TYR A 30 -14.32 26.12 28.41
CA TYR A 30 -14.80 27.15 29.33
C TYR A 30 -13.74 27.57 30.38
N PRO A 31 -13.14 28.76 30.26
CA PRO A 31 -11.92 29.10 31.01
C PRO A 31 -12.17 29.54 32.47
N TYR A 32 -13.44 29.64 32.88
CA TYR A 32 -13.81 29.98 34.26
C TYR A 32 -14.29 28.75 35.06
N GLY A 33 -14.14 27.53 34.51
CA GLY A 33 -14.40 26.28 35.21
C GLY A 33 -13.38 26.05 36.33
N ILE A 34 -13.84 26.06 37.59
CA ILE A 34 -13.00 25.77 38.76
C ILE A 34 -13.75 24.81 39.69
N GLU A 35 -13.12 23.68 40.02
CA GLU A 35 -13.64 22.77 41.04
C GLU A 35 -13.54 23.37 42.45
N PHE A 36 -14.69 23.50 43.11
CA PHE A 36 -14.76 24.09 44.45
C PHE A 36 -14.34 23.13 45.56
N ASN A 37 -13.34 23.52 46.35
CA ASN A 37 -12.87 22.78 47.52
C ASN A 37 -13.83 22.98 48.71
N ALA A 38 -14.76 22.04 48.88
CA ALA A 38 -15.85 22.08 49.85
C ALA A 38 -15.50 22.48 51.31
N PRO A 39 -14.33 22.14 51.90
CA PRO A 39 -13.98 22.54 53.27
C PRO A 39 -13.57 24.01 53.43
N THR A 40 -13.07 24.68 52.38
CA THR A 40 -12.59 26.07 52.44
C THR A 40 -13.61 27.07 51.92
N GLN A 41 -14.50 26.66 51.00
CA GLN A 41 -15.40 27.56 50.27
C GLN A 41 -16.88 27.40 50.65
N VAL A 42 -17.16 27.10 51.93
CA VAL A 42 -18.53 26.78 52.44
C VAL A 42 -19.58 27.81 52.02
N ASN A 43 -19.30 29.10 52.10
CA ASN A 43 -20.27 30.16 51.76
C ASN A 43 -20.60 30.23 50.26
N LEU A 44 -19.64 29.93 49.37
CA LEU A 44 -19.86 29.92 47.93
C LEU A 44 -20.58 28.63 47.52
N ARG A 45 -20.18 27.49 48.11
CA ARG A 45 -20.88 26.22 47.99
C ARG A 45 -22.33 26.31 48.48
N GLU A 46 -22.61 27.02 49.57
CA GLU A 46 -23.97 27.25 50.08
C GLU A 46 -24.81 28.09 49.10
N LYS A 47 -24.26 29.18 48.54
CA LYS A 47 -24.93 29.95 47.47
C LYS A 47 -25.25 29.09 46.25
N LEU A 48 -24.29 28.30 45.77
CA LEU A 48 -24.45 27.44 44.59
C LEU A 48 -25.40 26.26 44.86
N MET A 49 -25.41 25.69 46.07
CA MET A 49 -26.37 24.66 46.47
C MET A 49 -27.80 25.22 46.58
N ASN A 50 -27.97 26.45 47.11
CA ASN A 50 -29.27 27.12 47.12
C ASN A 50 -29.77 27.46 45.70
N LEU A 51 -28.87 27.78 44.77
CA LEU A 51 -29.20 27.96 43.35
C LEU A 51 -29.58 26.62 42.69
N ARG A 52 -28.82 25.55 42.94
CA ARG A 52 -29.12 24.18 42.47
C ARG A 52 -30.52 23.74 42.93
N GLU A 53 -30.80 23.86 44.21
CA GLU A 53 -32.07 23.46 44.84
C GLU A 53 -33.25 24.37 44.41
N GLY A 54 -32.97 25.62 44.01
CA GLY A 54 -33.95 26.55 43.47
C GLY A 54 -34.21 26.46 41.95
N LEU A 55 -33.34 25.77 41.20
CA LEU A 55 -33.38 25.69 39.73
C LEU A 55 -33.51 24.26 39.18
N ASP A 56 -33.50 23.22 40.04
CA ASP A 56 -33.66 21.80 39.68
C ASP A 56 -32.69 21.33 38.56
N CYS A 57 -31.44 21.74 38.67
CA CYS A 57 -30.34 21.43 37.75
C CYS A 57 -29.13 20.88 38.53
N GLU A 58 -28.07 20.35 37.90
CA GLU A 58 -27.16 19.43 38.61
C GLU A 58 -25.80 19.95 39.17
N VAL A 59 -25.01 20.89 38.63
CA VAL A 59 -25.12 21.81 37.49
C VAL A 59 -23.68 22.05 36.96
N PRO A 60 -23.44 22.23 35.65
CA PRO A 60 -22.28 22.99 35.19
C PRO A 60 -22.68 24.41 34.75
N PHE A 61 -21.84 25.38 35.11
CA PHE A 61 -22.13 26.81 34.94
C PHE A 61 -21.20 27.42 33.90
N VAL A 62 -21.75 27.74 32.73
CA VAL A 62 -21.08 28.52 31.70
C VAL A 62 -21.55 29.98 31.78
N HIS A 63 -20.64 30.94 31.89
CA HIS A 63 -21.00 32.35 31.81
C HIS A 63 -21.58 32.67 30.41
N VAL A 64 -22.79 33.23 30.39
CA VAL A 64 -23.54 33.49 29.15
C VAL A 64 -22.84 34.49 28.21
N ASP A 65 -22.06 35.43 28.75
CA ASP A 65 -21.28 36.39 27.96
C ASP A 65 -20.13 35.71 27.21
N TRP A 66 -19.38 34.81 27.87
CA TRP A 66 -18.37 33.97 27.22
C TRP A 66 -19.00 33.03 26.18
N PHE A 67 -20.14 32.40 26.50
CA PHE A 67 -20.79 31.46 25.58
C PHE A 67 -21.22 32.17 24.29
N LEU A 68 -21.90 33.32 24.39
CA LEU A 68 -22.32 34.11 23.24
C LEU A 68 -21.12 34.65 22.43
N ALA A 69 -20.02 34.99 23.10
CA ALA A 69 -18.79 35.45 22.45
C ALA A 69 -17.98 34.34 21.75
N THR A 70 -18.18 33.07 22.13
CA THR A 70 -17.32 31.93 21.70
C THR A 70 -18.06 30.92 20.84
N ALA A 71 -19.35 30.64 21.08
CA ALA A 71 -20.12 29.63 20.33
C ALA A 71 -20.34 29.96 18.84
N SER A 72 -20.03 31.19 18.42
CA SER A 72 -20.04 31.63 17.02
C SER A 72 -18.67 31.54 16.34
N LEU A 73 -17.62 31.12 17.05
CA LEU A 73 -16.28 30.95 16.53
C LEU A 73 -15.89 29.47 16.36
N PRO A 74 -15.10 29.12 15.33
CA PRO A 74 -14.51 27.79 15.22
C PRO A 74 -13.44 27.55 16.32
N PRO A 75 -13.22 26.30 16.78
CA PRO A 75 -13.90 25.08 16.33
C PRO A 75 -15.35 24.97 16.84
N LEU A 76 -15.67 25.55 18.00
CA LEU A 76 -16.94 25.33 18.71
C LEU A 76 -18.21 25.54 17.86
N TYR A 77 -18.24 26.54 16.99
CA TYR A 77 -19.31 26.79 16.02
C TYR A 77 -19.51 25.63 15.03
N HIS A 78 -18.41 24.99 14.59
CA HIS A 78 -18.46 23.80 13.74
C HIS A 78 -19.05 22.60 14.49
N ASP A 79 -18.66 22.41 15.75
CA ASP A 79 -19.02 21.23 16.54
C ASP A 79 -20.48 21.28 17.03
N ILE A 80 -20.94 22.46 17.48
CA ILE A 80 -22.33 22.73 17.86
C ILE A 80 -23.27 22.48 16.68
N LEU A 81 -22.91 22.92 15.47
CA LEU A 81 -23.70 22.64 14.26
C LEU A 81 -23.44 21.25 13.67
N GLY A 82 -22.36 20.58 14.08
CA GLY A 82 -21.90 19.33 13.49
C GLY A 82 -21.55 19.47 12.01
N LEU A 83 -20.93 20.59 11.61
CA LEU A 83 -20.53 20.83 10.23
C LEU A 83 -19.55 19.73 9.75
N PRO A 84 -19.58 19.33 8.48
CA PRO A 84 -18.59 18.41 7.92
C PRO A 84 -17.27 19.12 7.58
N GLU A 85 -16.23 18.35 7.28
CA GLU A 85 -14.91 18.87 6.86
C GLU A 85 -14.84 19.28 5.38
N THR A 86 -15.82 18.89 4.56
CA THR A 86 -15.85 19.24 3.13
C THR A 86 -17.22 19.73 2.69
N ASP A 87 -17.22 20.64 1.71
CA ASP A 87 -18.44 21.08 1.02
C ASP A 87 -19.20 19.90 0.37
N ARG A 88 -18.49 18.93 -0.20
CA ARG A 88 -19.07 17.75 -0.85
C ARG A 88 -19.84 16.86 0.12
N GLU A 89 -19.40 16.75 1.36
CA GLU A 89 -20.16 16.07 2.40
C GLU A 89 -21.37 16.91 2.85
N LEU A 90 -21.24 18.25 2.95
CA LEU A 90 -22.37 19.14 3.23
C LEU A 90 -23.44 19.07 2.13
N GLU A 91 -23.03 19.09 0.86
CA GLU A 91 -23.87 18.89 -0.31
C GLU A 91 -24.64 17.56 -0.21
N THR A 92 -23.95 16.48 0.18
CA THR A 92 -24.56 15.15 0.40
C THR A 92 -25.60 15.20 1.53
N ARG A 93 -25.28 15.79 2.68
CA ARG A 93 -26.18 15.92 3.85
C ARG A 93 -27.42 16.79 3.55
N LEU A 94 -27.31 17.73 2.62
CA LEU A 94 -28.38 18.65 2.19
C LEU A 94 -29.10 18.21 0.91
N GLU A 95 -28.78 17.04 0.37
CA GLU A 95 -29.34 16.47 -0.88
C GLU A 95 -29.11 17.36 -2.13
N VAL A 96 -28.00 18.09 -2.12
CA VAL A 96 -27.49 18.91 -3.22
C VAL A 96 -26.48 18.09 -4.03
N ASN A 97 -26.53 18.20 -5.36
CA ASN A 97 -25.48 17.68 -6.23
C ASN A 97 -25.09 18.79 -7.22
N VAL A 98 -24.06 19.56 -6.89
CA VAL A 98 -23.65 20.75 -7.65
C VAL A 98 -23.27 20.37 -9.08
N VAL A 99 -22.48 19.31 -9.25
CA VAL A 99 -22.02 18.82 -10.57
C VAL A 99 -23.20 18.45 -11.48
N GLU A 100 -24.18 17.70 -10.96
CA GLU A 100 -25.34 17.28 -11.75
C GLU A 100 -26.31 18.44 -12.02
N ASN A 101 -26.54 19.31 -11.03
CA ASN A 101 -27.35 20.50 -11.19
C ASN A 101 -26.76 21.42 -12.30
N LEU A 102 -25.44 21.64 -12.31
CA LEU A 102 -24.73 22.43 -13.32
C LEU A 102 -24.71 21.81 -14.72
N ARG A 103 -24.82 20.48 -14.82
CA ARG A 103 -24.93 19.76 -16.10
C ARG A 103 -26.35 19.84 -16.66
N ASN A 104 -27.35 19.48 -15.85
CA ASN A 104 -28.67 19.08 -16.33
C ASN A 104 -29.85 19.90 -15.77
N ALA A 105 -29.64 20.79 -14.80
CA ALA A 105 -30.70 21.55 -14.12
C ALA A 105 -30.47 23.08 -14.04
N ALA A 106 -29.61 23.64 -14.89
CA ALA A 106 -29.40 25.09 -15.01
C ALA A 106 -30.72 25.84 -15.30
N GLY A 107 -31.03 26.84 -14.47
CA GLY A 107 -32.28 27.60 -14.50
C GLY A 107 -33.50 26.87 -13.92
N ARG A 108 -33.29 25.73 -13.25
CA ARG A 108 -34.35 24.88 -12.65
C ARG A 108 -34.07 24.40 -11.24
N ARG A 109 -32.81 24.04 -10.93
CA ARG A 109 -32.33 23.70 -9.57
C ARG A 109 -31.00 24.36 -9.22
N VAL A 110 -30.41 25.09 -10.17
CA VAL A 110 -29.26 25.97 -9.96
C VAL A 110 -29.41 27.24 -10.78
N TRP A 111 -29.13 28.38 -10.15
CA TRP A 111 -29.06 29.71 -10.76
C TRP A 111 -27.75 30.35 -10.31
N ARG A 112 -27.09 31.08 -11.22
CA ARG A 112 -25.78 31.69 -10.99
C ARG A 112 -25.86 33.21 -11.24
N ALA A 113 -25.07 33.97 -10.50
CA ALA A 113 -24.73 35.36 -10.82
C ALA A 113 -23.22 35.57 -10.68
N GLY A 114 -22.68 36.59 -11.34
CA GLY A 114 -21.29 37.00 -11.23
C GLY A 114 -21.12 38.50 -11.44
N PHE A 115 -20.25 39.09 -10.63
CA PHE A 115 -20.06 40.55 -10.53
C PHE A 115 -18.62 40.87 -10.18
N ASN A 116 -18.15 42.05 -10.58
CA ASN A 116 -16.75 42.45 -10.46
C ASN A 116 -16.38 43.00 -9.08
N GLU A 117 -17.32 43.61 -8.35
CA GLU A 117 -17.11 44.17 -7.01
C GLU A 117 -18.09 43.57 -6.00
N SER A 118 -17.58 42.88 -4.98
CA SER A 118 -18.41 42.16 -3.98
C SER A 118 -18.46 42.83 -2.60
N GLY A 119 -17.73 43.93 -2.40
CA GLY A 119 -17.56 44.60 -1.10
C GLY A 119 -16.65 43.87 -0.10
N VAL A 120 -16.55 42.53 -0.18
CA VAL A 120 -15.72 41.69 0.69
C VAL A 120 -14.45 41.16 0.01
N SER A 121 -14.47 40.92 -1.30
CA SER A 121 -13.29 40.62 -2.12
C SER A 121 -12.87 41.84 -2.96
N ASN A 122 -11.57 41.94 -3.26
CA ASN A 122 -11.03 42.92 -4.20
C ASN A 122 -11.07 42.44 -5.66
N HIS A 123 -11.66 41.26 -5.90
CA HIS A 123 -11.77 40.60 -7.19
C HIS A 123 -13.22 40.23 -7.50
N ASN A 124 -13.48 39.89 -8.77
CA ASN A 124 -14.76 39.38 -9.20
C ASN A 124 -15.21 38.16 -8.38
N ARG A 125 -16.51 38.02 -8.11
CA ARG A 125 -17.12 36.91 -7.35
C ARG A 125 -18.19 36.22 -8.21
N VAL A 126 -18.38 34.92 -8.02
CA VAL A 126 -19.54 34.18 -8.55
C VAL A 126 -20.34 33.65 -7.37
N VAL A 127 -21.66 33.63 -7.49
CA VAL A 127 -22.57 33.00 -6.51
C VAL A 127 -23.53 32.07 -7.22
N GLU A 128 -23.80 30.91 -6.60
CA GLU A 128 -24.70 29.88 -7.09
C GLU A 128 -25.75 29.54 -6.03
N ARG A 129 -27.02 29.59 -6.42
CA ARG A 129 -28.16 29.17 -5.60
C ARG A 129 -28.61 27.79 -6.04
N HIS A 130 -28.54 26.81 -5.14
CA HIS A 130 -29.12 25.49 -5.31
C HIS A 130 -30.35 25.29 -4.43
N GLU A 131 -31.30 24.48 -4.90
CA GLU A 131 -32.32 23.90 -4.03
C GLU A 131 -31.69 22.90 -3.07
N SER A 132 -32.01 22.99 -1.77
CA SER A 132 -31.55 22.08 -0.73
C SER A 132 -32.71 21.50 0.07
N ARG A 133 -32.45 20.43 0.83
CA ARG A 133 -33.44 19.74 1.67
C ARG A 133 -34.22 20.64 2.63
N TYR A 134 -33.62 21.75 3.10
CA TYR A 134 -34.22 22.67 4.07
C TYR A 134 -34.48 24.08 3.48
N GLY A 135 -34.39 24.23 2.16
CA GLY A 135 -34.61 25.51 1.46
C GLY A 135 -33.54 25.74 0.41
N ALA A 136 -32.54 26.56 0.75
CA ALA A 136 -31.45 26.91 -0.16
C ALA A 136 -30.08 26.38 0.31
N TYR A 137 -29.19 26.26 -0.67
CA TYR A 137 -27.74 26.12 -0.51
C TYR A 137 -27.12 27.11 -1.49
N TRP A 138 -26.57 28.20 -0.96
CA TRP A 138 -25.82 29.20 -1.70
C TRP A 138 -24.34 28.87 -1.60
N LYS A 139 -23.61 28.94 -2.71
CA LYS A 139 -22.16 28.73 -2.78
C LYS A 139 -21.52 29.87 -3.55
N SER A 140 -20.59 30.58 -2.93
CA SER A 140 -19.73 31.53 -3.63
C SER A 140 -18.48 30.86 -4.17
N TYR A 141 -17.92 31.48 -5.19
CA TYR A 141 -16.59 31.21 -5.69
C TYR A 141 -15.83 32.52 -5.67
N ASP A 142 -14.76 32.53 -4.90
CA ASP A 142 -13.97 33.72 -4.58
C ASP A 142 -12.57 33.55 -5.17
N PHE A 143 -11.96 34.66 -5.61
CA PHE A 143 -10.78 34.64 -6.47
C PHE A 143 -9.68 35.55 -5.91
N ALA A 144 -8.43 35.14 -6.05
CA ALA A 144 -7.23 35.93 -5.76
C ALA A 144 -6.79 36.82 -6.95
N GLY A 145 -7.59 36.85 -8.01
CA GLY A 145 -7.31 37.57 -9.25
C GLY A 145 -8.53 37.67 -10.17
N SER A 146 -8.41 38.45 -11.24
CA SER A 146 -9.50 38.73 -12.19
C SER A 146 -9.05 38.60 -13.65
N VAL A 147 -8.08 37.73 -13.90
CA VAL A 147 -7.38 37.55 -15.19
C VAL A 147 -7.28 36.06 -15.55
N GLY A 148 -7.04 35.76 -16.83
CA GLY A 148 -6.92 34.36 -17.29
C GLY A 148 -8.19 33.56 -17.00
N SER A 149 -8.04 32.33 -16.47
CA SER A 149 -9.16 31.47 -16.07
C SER A 149 -9.93 31.98 -14.85
N GLN A 150 -9.45 33.00 -14.14
CA GLN A 150 -10.17 33.64 -13.03
C GLN A 150 -11.10 34.78 -13.50
N ASN A 151 -11.02 35.18 -14.77
CA ASN A 151 -11.86 36.23 -15.33
C ASN A 151 -13.23 35.67 -15.77
N ILE A 152 -14.24 35.86 -14.93
CA ILE A 152 -15.59 35.27 -15.10
C ILE A 152 -16.35 35.79 -16.33
N PHE A 153 -16.02 36.98 -16.82
CA PHE A 153 -16.61 37.57 -18.03
C PHE A 153 -16.14 36.88 -19.32
N THR A 154 -14.95 36.24 -19.29
CA THR A 154 -14.41 35.46 -20.40
C THR A 154 -14.58 33.96 -20.22
N HIS A 155 -14.65 33.49 -18.96
CA HIS A 155 -14.76 32.07 -18.58
C HIS A 155 -16.01 31.72 -17.73
N PRO A 156 -17.23 32.18 -18.09
CA PRO A 156 -18.43 32.05 -17.23
C PRO A 156 -18.89 30.60 -16.96
N LEU A 157 -18.38 29.61 -17.70
CA LEU A 157 -18.70 28.19 -17.52
C LEU A 157 -17.51 27.33 -17.08
N SER A 158 -16.31 27.90 -16.94
CA SER A 158 -15.07 27.14 -16.77
C SER A 158 -13.96 28.01 -16.16
N PHE A 159 -14.19 28.47 -14.93
CA PHE A 159 -13.26 29.33 -14.18
C PHE A 159 -12.48 28.54 -13.12
N THR A 160 -11.38 29.12 -12.63
CA THR A 160 -10.60 28.62 -11.48
C THR A 160 -10.77 29.57 -10.31
N HIS A 161 -11.24 29.08 -9.15
CA HIS A 161 -11.42 29.88 -7.93
C HIS A 161 -10.38 29.49 -6.87
N ASP A 162 -10.25 30.30 -5.82
CA ASP A 162 -9.26 30.11 -4.74
C ASP A 162 -9.91 29.80 -3.38
N GLY A 163 -11.23 29.94 -3.27
CA GLY A 163 -12.04 29.58 -2.10
C GLY A 163 -13.51 29.90 -2.29
N GLY A 164 -14.28 29.90 -1.21
CA GLY A 164 -15.67 30.32 -1.21
C GLY A 164 -16.35 30.29 0.16
N GLU A 165 -17.55 30.85 0.21
CA GLU A 165 -18.48 30.82 1.33
C GLU A 165 -19.75 30.08 0.91
N ILE A 166 -20.25 29.22 1.80
CA ILE A 166 -21.48 28.46 1.62
C ILE A 166 -22.48 28.90 2.69
N ILE A 167 -23.68 29.29 2.28
CA ILE A 167 -24.78 29.71 3.14
C ILE A 167 -25.96 28.77 2.91
N PHE A 168 -26.44 28.11 3.96
CA PHE A 168 -27.49 27.11 3.84
C PHE A 168 -28.51 27.19 4.97
N ASN A 169 -29.73 26.73 4.72
CA ASN A 169 -30.77 26.68 5.76
C ASN A 169 -30.61 25.46 6.66
N LEU A 170 -30.79 25.68 7.96
CA LEU A 170 -30.99 24.66 8.98
C LEU A 170 -32.46 24.19 9.01
N PRO A 171 -32.78 23.04 9.66
CA PRO A 171 -34.15 22.52 9.74
C PRO A 171 -35.18 23.48 10.37
N ASN A 172 -34.73 24.44 11.18
CA ASN A 172 -35.54 25.49 11.82
C ASN A 172 -35.62 26.79 10.99
N GLY A 173 -35.16 26.80 9.74
CA GLY A 173 -35.21 27.95 8.84
C GLY A 173 -34.09 28.99 9.02
N LEU A 174 -33.37 28.98 10.14
CA LEU A 174 -32.18 29.81 10.34
C LEU A 174 -31.08 29.45 9.31
N GLN A 175 -30.12 30.37 9.13
CA GLN A 175 -28.98 30.18 8.24
C GLN A 175 -27.74 29.70 9.02
N ALA A 176 -26.97 28.83 8.37
CA ALA A 176 -25.64 28.41 8.79
C ALA A 176 -24.65 28.63 7.63
N TYR A 177 -23.38 28.72 8.01
CA TYR A 177 -22.28 29.21 7.17
C TYR A 177 -21.09 28.24 7.22
N LEU A 178 -20.47 28.02 6.06
CA LEU A 178 -19.25 27.22 5.90
C LEU A 178 -18.28 27.93 4.93
N LEU A 179 -17.08 28.26 5.40
CA LEU A 179 -15.99 28.73 4.55
C LEU A 179 -15.19 27.54 4.00
N VAL A 180 -14.75 27.60 2.75
CA VAL A 180 -13.93 26.55 2.11
C VAL A 180 -12.78 27.08 1.26
N ASP A 181 -11.73 26.27 1.11
CA ASP A 181 -10.63 26.50 0.17
C ASP A 181 -11.00 26.11 -1.29
N ALA A 182 -10.03 26.25 -2.21
CA ALA A 182 -10.19 25.86 -3.60
C ALA A 182 -10.47 24.36 -3.83
N GLY A 183 -10.13 23.50 -2.87
CA GLY A 183 -10.38 22.05 -2.90
C GLY A 183 -11.73 21.64 -2.29
N GLY A 184 -12.44 22.58 -1.65
CA GLY A 184 -13.69 22.31 -0.93
C GLY A 184 -13.50 21.93 0.55
N ASN A 185 -12.28 22.05 1.09
CA ASN A 185 -12.00 21.75 2.50
C ASN A 185 -12.42 22.91 3.39
N ARG A 186 -13.01 22.60 4.54
CA ARG A 186 -13.48 23.57 5.54
C ARG A 186 -12.36 24.46 6.08
N LEU A 187 -12.67 25.74 6.26
CA LEU A 187 -11.78 26.74 6.87
C LEU A 187 -12.39 27.33 8.14
N ASN A 188 -11.52 27.58 9.14
CA ASN A 188 -11.87 28.38 10.31
C ASN A 188 -11.89 29.88 9.95
N GLU A 189 -10.91 30.32 9.15
CA GLU A 189 -10.72 31.71 8.72
C GLU A 189 -10.42 31.75 7.21
N ALA A 190 -11.00 32.70 6.48
CA ALA A 190 -10.68 32.90 5.07
C ALA A 190 -9.37 33.71 4.90
N PRO A 191 -8.54 33.41 3.89
CA PRO A 191 -7.37 34.21 3.59
C PRO A 191 -7.74 35.65 3.21
N ILE A 192 -7.21 36.63 3.97
CA ILE A 192 -7.46 38.08 3.81
C ILE A 192 -7.10 38.59 2.39
N SER A 193 -6.23 37.87 1.67
CA SER A 193 -5.89 38.13 0.26
C SER A 193 -7.03 37.84 -0.72
N ILE A 194 -7.99 36.99 -0.35
CA ILE A 194 -9.14 36.58 -1.17
C ILE A 194 -10.39 37.35 -0.72
N VAL A 195 -10.71 37.31 0.58
CA VAL A 195 -11.90 37.92 1.19
C VAL A 195 -11.55 38.52 2.55
N ARG A 196 -12.10 39.70 2.86
CA ARG A 196 -11.92 40.44 4.12
C ARG A 196 -13.22 41.09 4.57
N ASN A 197 -13.35 41.36 5.88
CA ASN A 197 -14.45 42.17 6.43
C ASN A 197 -13.99 43.62 6.67
N PRO A 198 -14.17 44.56 5.72
CA PRO A 198 -13.72 45.95 5.88
C PRO A 198 -14.57 46.76 6.88
N ALA A 199 -15.68 46.21 7.39
CA ALA A 199 -16.56 46.88 8.35
C ALA A 199 -16.21 46.58 9.81
N ALA A 200 -15.41 45.55 10.08
CA ALA A 200 -14.96 45.17 11.42
C ALA A 200 -13.60 45.80 11.80
N SER A 201 -13.30 45.79 13.11
CA SER A 201 -12.00 46.21 13.65
C SER A 201 -10.86 45.23 13.28
N ASP A 202 -11.19 43.94 13.17
CA ASP A 202 -10.36 42.89 12.60
C ASP A 202 -10.89 42.54 11.19
N PRO A 203 -10.09 42.69 10.12
CA PRO A 203 -10.51 42.38 8.76
C PRO A 203 -10.61 40.88 8.45
N THR A 204 -10.23 39.99 9.37
CA THR A 204 -10.28 38.53 9.21
C THR A 204 -11.73 38.05 9.14
N VAL A 205 -12.07 37.23 8.14
CA VAL A 205 -13.39 36.60 8.03
C VAL A 205 -13.33 35.22 8.67
N ARG A 206 -14.00 35.08 9.83
CA ARG A 206 -14.09 33.83 10.59
C ARG A 206 -15.43 33.15 10.31
N ASN A 207 -15.41 31.84 10.08
CA ASN A 207 -16.63 31.08 9.81
C ASN A 207 -17.57 31.17 11.02
N GLY A 208 -18.87 31.35 10.79
CA GLY A 208 -19.80 31.69 11.87
C GLY A 208 -19.80 33.20 12.16
N LEU A 209 -18.92 33.68 13.04
CA LEU A 209 -18.91 35.05 13.57
C LEU A 209 -19.02 36.13 12.47
N SER A 210 -18.12 36.13 11.50
CA SER A 210 -18.11 37.17 10.46
C SER A 210 -19.24 36.98 9.44
N CYS A 211 -19.64 35.74 9.20
CA CYS A 211 -20.72 35.40 8.27
C CYS A 211 -22.09 35.84 8.83
N ILE A 212 -22.37 35.57 10.11
CA ILE A 212 -23.54 36.07 10.86
C ILE A 212 -23.53 37.61 10.90
N GLY A 213 -22.36 38.20 11.19
CA GLY A 213 -22.12 39.64 11.15
C GLY A 213 -22.50 40.27 9.79
N CYS A 214 -22.12 39.63 8.68
CA CYS A 214 -22.51 40.05 7.35
C CYS A 214 -24.02 39.83 7.09
N HIS A 215 -24.56 38.66 7.42
CA HIS A 215 -25.89 38.20 7.00
C HIS A 215 -27.01 38.42 8.04
N THR A 216 -26.85 39.38 8.95
CA THR A 216 -27.81 39.76 10.01
C THR A 216 -29.27 39.91 9.53
N ASP A 217 -29.45 40.50 8.35
CA ASP A 217 -30.77 40.80 7.78
C ASP A 217 -31.18 39.77 6.70
N GLY A 218 -30.41 38.69 6.51
CA GLY A 218 -30.58 37.66 5.48
C GLY A 218 -29.53 37.72 4.37
N MET A 219 -29.91 37.29 3.16
CA MET A 219 -29.02 37.31 1.99
C MET A 219 -28.68 38.76 1.59
N LYS A 220 -27.54 38.95 0.90
CA LYS A 220 -27.17 40.26 0.35
C LYS A 220 -27.65 40.39 -1.08
N ASP A 221 -28.11 41.59 -1.43
CA ASP A 221 -28.42 41.99 -2.80
C ASP A 221 -27.13 42.09 -3.63
N PHE A 222 -27.20 41.68 -4.89
CA PHE A 222 -26.14 41.81 -5.90
C PHE A 222 -26.76 41.86 -7.31
N GLU A 223 -26.10 42.55 -8.24
CA GLU A 223 -26.51 42.62 -9.64
C GLU A 223 -25.64 41.68 -10.49
N ASP A 224 -26.24 40.88 -11.37
CA ASP A 224 -25.47 40.04 -12.30
C ASP A 224 -24.96 40.84 -13.49
N GLU A 225 -23.63 40.97 -13.58
CA GLU A 225 -22.96 41.66 -14.68
C GLU A 225 -22.67 40.70 -15.85
N VAL A 226 -22.48 39.41 -15.56
CA VAL A 226 -22.00 38.40 -16.52
C VAL A 226 -23.01 38.11 -17.64
N ARG A 227 -24.31 37.99 -17.34
CA ARG A 227 -25.35 37.72 -18.34
C ARG A 227 -25.34 38.77 -19.45
N SER A 228 -25.20 40.04 -19.09
CA SER A 228 -25.18 41.15 -20.06
C SER A 228 -24.06 40.98 -21.10
N VAL A 229 -22.89 40.51 -20.67
CA VAL A 229 -21.72 40.23 -21.52
C VAL A 229 -21.96 38.99 -22.39
N VAL A 230 -22.57 37.93 -21.83
CA VAL A 230 -22.95 36.73 -22.58
C VAL A 230 -23.99 37.04 -23.66
N GLU A 231 -24.99 37.87 -23.38
CA GLU A 231 -26.01 38.29 -24.33
C GLU A 231 -25.41 39.10 -25.49
N GLN A 232 -24.54 40.06 -25.19
CA GLN A 232 -23.86 40.91 -26.19
C GLN A 232 -22.84 40.15 -27.04
N ASN A 233 -22.20 39.10 -26.52
CA ASN A 233 -21.23 38.32 -27.29
C ASN A 233 -21.94 37.43 -28.34
N ALA A 234 -21.79 37.75 -29.62
CA ALA A 234 -22.45 37.01 -30.70
C ALA A 234 -21.90 35.58 -30.88
N ASN A 235 -20.59 35.37 -30.70
CA ASN A 235 -19.90 34.10 -30.92
C ASN A 235 -18.89 33.83 -29.78
N PRO A 236 -19.35 33.54 -28.56
CA PRO A 236 -18.45 33.25 -27.44
C PRO A 236 -17.71 31.91 -27.62
N PRO A 237 -16.53 31.74 -26.98
CA PRO A 237 -15.78 30.47 -26.98
C PRO A 237 -16.41 29.37 -26.10
N PHE A 238 -17.59 29.62 -25.55
CA PHE A 238 -18.33 28.74 -24.64
C PHE A 238 -19.79 28.59 -25.10
N ASN A 239 -20.51 27.58 -24.59
CA ASN A 239 -21.91 27.34 -24.97
C ASN A 239 -22.83 28.47 -24.45
N LYS A 240 -23.19 29.41 -25.33
CA LYS A 240 -24.02 30.59 -25.01
C LYS A 240 -25.37 30.20 -24.39
N ASP A 241 -26.08 29.23 -24.96
CA ASP A 241 -27.40 28.84 -24.47
C ASP A 241 -27.34 28.20 -23.07
N ARG A 242 -26.27 27.47 -22.75
CA ARG A 242 -26.03 26.94 -21.40
C ARG A 242 -25.71 28.06 -20.42
N ALA A 243 -24.87 29.03 -20.82
CA ALA A 243 -24.58 30.20 -20.00
C ALA A 243 -25.84 31.02 -19.70
N LEU A 244 -26.69 31.32 -20.69
CA LEU A 244 -27.93 32.09 -20.51
C LEU A 244 -29.05 31.36 -19.77
N ARG A 245 -28.96 30.03 -19.60
CA ARG A 245 -29.83 29.27 -18.69
C ARG A 245 -29.33 29.26 -17.25
N LEU A 246 -28.01 29.34 -17.05
CA LEU A 246 -27.38 29.29 -15.74
C LEU A 246 -27.34 30.67 -15.08
N TYR A 247 -26.88 31.68 -15.82
CA TYR A 247 -26.97 33.09 -15.44
C TYR A 247 -28.37 33.60 -15.78
N THR A 248 -29.27 33.60 -14.80
CA THR A 248 -30.68 33.95 -14.97
C THR A 248 -30.89 35.46 -15.09
N ASP A 249 -32.10 35.91 -15.41
CA ASP A 249 -32.41 37.34 -15.40
C ASP A 249 -32.46 37.88 -13.96
N GLN A 250 -32.14 39.16 -13.78
CA GLN A 250 -32.03 39.78 -12.46
C GLN A 250 -33.32 39.62 -11.63
N ALA A 251 -34.50 39.79 -12.22
CA ALA A 251 -35.76 39.69 -11.49
C ALA A 251 -36.03 38.27 -10.95
N THR A 252 -35.59 37.23 -11.66
CA THR A 252 -35.60 35.85 -11.16
C THR A 252 -34.60 35.66 -10.02
N MET A 253 -33.42 36.27 -10.09
CA MET A 253 -32.41 36.18 -9.01
C MET A 253 -32.86 36.94 -7.75
N ASP A 254 -33.35 38.18 -7.89
CA ASP A 254 -33.90 39.01 -6.82
C ASP A 254 -35.01 38.26 -6.05
N ALA A 255 -35.89 37.56 -6.78
CA ALA A 255 -36.96 36.78 -6.18
C ALA A 255 -36.44 35.60 -5.33
N LEU A 256 -35.35 34.94 -5.74
CA LEU A 256 -34.72 33.87 -4.96
C LEU A 256 -34.00 34.43 -3.71
N VAL A 257 -33.33 35.57 -3.85
CA VAL A 257 -32.66 36.28 -2.74
C VAL A 257 -33.68 36.73 -1.69
N GLU A 258 -34.81 37.30 -2.11
CA GLU A 258 -35.89 37.72 -1.20
C GLU A 258 -36.61 36.50 -0.57
N GLU A 259 -36.87 35.41 -1.31
CA GLU A 259 -37.46 34.19 -0.75
C GLU A 259 -36.60 33.60 0.38
N ASP A 260 -35.30 33.43 0.13
CA ASP A 260 -34.37 32.85 1.08
C ASP A 260 -34.09 33.80 2.27
N THR A 261 -34.19 35.11 2.05
CA THR A 261 -34.13 36.15 3.08
C THR A 261 -35.38 36.19 3.95
N GLN A 262 -36.57 36.11 3.37
CA GLN A 262 -37.83 36.06 4.11
C GLN A 262 -37.86 34.82 5.02
N ARG A 263 -37.46 33.65 4.51
CA ARG A 263 -37.35 32.41 5.30
C ARG A 263 -36.47 32.57 6.55
N TYR A 264 -35.31 33.22 6.39
CA TYR A 264 -34.42 33.51 7.51
C TYR A 264 -35.02 34.50 8.51
N ARG A 265 -35.63 35.59 8.04
CA ARG A 265 -36.27 36.60 8.90
C ARG A 265 -37.46 36.05 9.69
N GLU A 266 -38.26 35.16 9.09
CA GLU A 266 -39.36 34.48 9.77
C GLU A 266 -38.83 33.58 10.90
N ALA A 267 -37.82 32.76 10.62
CA ALA A 267 -37.17 31.93 11.64
C ALA A 267 -36.50 32.76 12.76
N LEU A 268 -35.88 33.89 12.42
CA LEU A 268 -35.28 34.81 13.39
C LEU A 268 -36.34 35.48 14.29
N TRP A 269 -37.51 35.82 13.73
CA TRP A 269 -38.64 36.35 14.49
C TRP A 269 -39.22 35.29 15.44
N GLU A 270 -39.37 34.04 14.99
CA GLU A 270 -39.81 32.92 15.82
C GLU A 270 -38.82 32.62 16.96
N ALA A 271 -37.52 32.79 16.73
CA ALA A 271 -36.47 32.74 17.75
C ALA A 271 -36.46 33.97 18.71
N GLY A 272 -37.43 34.88 18.61
CA GLY A 272 -37.60 36.04 19.49
C GLY A 272 -36.97 37.35 18.98
N GLY A 273 -36.50 37.40 17.74
CA GLY A 273 -35.70 38.50 17.21
C GLY A 273 -36.49 39.75 16.80
N VAL A 274 -36.36 40.82 17.58
CA VAL A 274 -36.55 42.22 17.13
C VAL A 274 -35.38 43.09 17.60
N PHE A 275 -34.19 42.86 17.05
CA PHE A 275 -32.94 43.49 17.53
C PHE A 275 -32.72 44.95 17.07
N GLY A 276 -33.75 45.60 16.50
CA GLY A 276 -33.70 47.04 16.17
C GLY A 276 -32.63 47.46 15.16
N GLY A 277 -32.15 46.55 14.32
CA GLY A 277 -31.04 46.79 13.39
C GLY A 277 -29.65 46.71 14.02
N ILE A 278 -29.52 46.07 15.18
CA ILE A 278 -28.24 45.75 15.82
C ILE A 278 -28.01 44.24 15.70
N GLU A 279 -26.92 43.85 15.04
CA GLU A 279 -26.43 42.48 15.09
C GLU A 279 -25.92 42.18 16.52
N PRO A 280 -26.43 41.14 17.21
CA PRO A 280 -26.08 40.89 18.60
C PRO A 280 -24.78 40.10 18.78
N ILE A 281 -24.48 39.09 17.97
CA ILE A 281 -23.42 38.10 18.22
C ILE A 281 -22.02 38.71 18.11
N GLN A 282 -21.72 39.38 16.99
CA GLN A 282 -20.45 40.09 16.78
C GLN A 282 -20.28 41.21 17.80
N ARG A 283 -21.35 41.92 18.18
CA ARG A 283 -21.26 42.95 19.23
C ARG A 283 -21.04 42.37 20.63
N PHE A 284 -21.64 41.23 20.97
CA PHE A 284 -21.36 40.53 22.22
C PHE A 284 -19.92 40.03 22.26
N HIS A 285 -19.43 39.48 21.15
CA HIS A 285 -18.02 39.11 21.01
C HIS A 285 -17.08 40.30 21.21
N GLU A 286 -17.28 41.41 20.46
CA GLU A 286 -16.47 42.64 20.59
C GLU A 286 -16.52 43.23 22.00
N ALA A 287 -17.68 43.18 22.67
CA ALA A 287 -17.83 43.66 24.05
C ALA A 287 -17.13 42.73 25.07
N PHE A 288 -17.21 41.41 24.90
CA PHE A 288 -16.57 40.43 25.77
C PHE A 288 -15.05 40.51 25.70
N GLN A 289 -14.49 40.66 24.50
CA GLN A 289 -13.05 40.88 24.28
C GLN A 289 -12.53 42.21 24.86
N GLY A 290 -13.42 43.09 25.32
CA GLY A 290 -13.09 44.30 26.06
C GLY A 290 -12.33 44.02 27.37
N PRO A 291 -11.51 44.98 27.83
CA PRO A 291 -10.71 44.83 29.04
C PRO A 291 -11.57 44.81 30.32
N VAL A 292 -11.15 44.00 31.29
CA VAL A 292 -11.86 43.73 32.55
C VAL A 292 -11.55 44.81 33.58
N ASP A 293 -12.58 45.37 34.21
CA ASP A 293 -12.45 46.30 35.33
C ASP A 293 -12.58 45.61 36.71
N ALA A 294 -12.35 46.34 37.80
CA ALA A 294 -12.43 45.80 39.16
C ALA A 294 -13.82 45.25 39.53
N ALA A 295 -14.90 45.77 38.92
CA ALA A 295 -16.26 45.35 39.24
C ALA A 295 -16.55 44.00 38.57
N HIS A 296 -16.21 43.84 37.30
CA HIS A 296 -16.29 42.56 36.59
C HIS A 296 -15.35 41.51 37.22
N ALA A 297 -14.11 41.88 37.51
CA ALA A 297 -13.15 40.98 38.14
C ALA A 297 -13.60 40.50 39.54
N GLY A 298 -14.13 41.41 40.36
CA GLY A 298 -14.71 41.06 41.66
C GLY A 298 -15.93 40.15 41.55
N ALA A 299 -16.87 40.50 40.66
CA ALA A 299 -18.07 39.72 40.42
C ALA A 299 -17.76 38.30 39.93
N ALA A 300 -16.80 38.14 39.01
CA ALA A 300 -16.37 36.85 38.47
C ALA A 300 -15.78 35.90 39.52
N VAL A 301 -15.20 36.42 40.62
CA VAL A 301 -14.76 35.62 41.78
C VAL A 301 -15.76 35.62 42.95
N GLY A 302 -16.99 36.10 42.72
CA GLY A 302 -18.08 36.09 43.71
C GLY A 302 -17.94 37.10 44.86
N LEU A 303 -17.15 38.17 44.68
CA LEU A 303 -16.84 39.18 45.68
C LEU A 303 -17.31 40.59 45.29
N GLU A 304 -17.80 41.35 46.28
CA GLU A 304 -18.04 42.78 46.14
C GLU A 304 -16.74 43.52 45.77
N THR A 305 -16.81 44.46 44.82
CA THR A 305 -15.65 45.21 44.28
C THR A 305 -14.69 45.72 45.38
N GLY A 306 -15.25 46.32 46.44
CA GLY A 306 -14.45 46.86 47.55
C GLY A 306 -13.74 45.78 48.37
N ALA A 307 -14.34 44.60 48.52
CA ALA A 307 -13.75 43.46 49.21
C ALA A 307 -12.68 42.76 48.35
N PHE A 308 -12.90 42.65 47.04
CA PHE A 308 -11.91 42.11 46.11
C PHE A 308 -10.64 42.98 46.06
N LEU A 309 -10.79 44.31 45.89
CA LEU A 309 -9.67 45.25 45.96
C LEU A 309 -8.96 45.23 47.33
N GLN A 310 -9.68 45.01 48.43
CA GLN A 310 -9.06 44.85 49.74
C GLN A 310 -8.21 43.57 49.83
N ASN A 311 -8.66 42.45 49.26
CA ASN A 311 -7.87 41.23 49.20
C ASN A 311 -6.59 41.44 48.39
N ILE A 312 -6.67 42.08 47.22
CA ILE A 312 -5.48 42.43 46.41
C ILE A 312 -4.48 43.26 47.23
N ARG A 313 -4.92 44.26 48.00
CA ARG A 313 -4.03 45.06 48.88
C ARG A 313 -3.33 44.27 49.99
N GLN A 314 -3.93 43.19 50.44
CA GLN A 314 -3.49 42.44 51.63
C GLN A 314 -2.75 41.14 51.29
N ASN A 315 -2.83 40.69 50.03
CA ASN A 315 -2.33 39.39 49.59
C ASN A 315 -1.25 39.58 48.51
N THR A 316 0.00 39.30 48.87
CA THR A 316 1.15 39.46 47.97
C THR A 316 1.05 38.55 46.74
N SER A 317 0.43 37.37 46.83
CA SER A 317 0.22 36.49 45.67
C SER A 317 -0.71 37.14 44.63
N LEU A 318 -1.79 37.79 45.07
CA LEU A 318 -2.68 38.57 44.18
C LEU A 318 -1.99 39.80 43.58
N GLN A 319 -1.04 40.41 44.29
CA GLN A 319 -0.23 41.51 43.76
C GLN A 319 0.77 41.04 42.70
N ASN A 320 1.35 39.85 42.89
CA ASN A 320 2.30 39.25 41.95
C ASN A 320 1.64 38.84 40.63
N LEU A 321 0.33 38.55 40.62
CA LEU A 321 -0.48 38.39 39.41
C LEU A 321 -0.78 39.74 38.71
N GLY A 322 -0.31 40.87 39.24
CA GLY A 322 -0.48 42.19 38.62
C GLY A 322 -1.85 42.84 38.82
N LEU A 323 -2.74 42.25 39.64
CA LEU A 323 -4.11 42.72 39.86
C LEU A 323 -4.23 44.13 40.46
N LEU A 324 -3.14 44.71 40.97
CA LEU A 324 -3.09 46.11 41.42
C LEU A 324 -3.49 47.12 40.33
N VAL A 325 -3.37 46.75 39.04
CA VAL A 325 -3.85 47.58 37.92
C VAL A 325 -5.36 47.90 38.01
N LEU A 326 -6.14 47.00 38.63
CA LEU A 326 -7.59 47.14 38.74
C LEU A 326 -8.02 48.23 39.75
N GLU A 327 -7.13 48.72 40.63
CA GLU A 327 -7.50 49.76 41.60
C GLU A 327 -7.98 51.07 40.94
N ASN A 328 -7.43 51.42 39.78
CA ASN A 328 -7.69 52.66 39.06
C ASN A 328 -7.63 52.48 37.52
N GLY A 329 -7.87 51.26 37.03
CA GLY A 329 -7.65 50.88 35.64
C GLY A 329 -8.31 49.54 35.28
N THR A 330 -7.88 48.97 34.17
CA THR A 330 -8.44 47.74 33.59
C THR A 330 -7.33 46.77 33.18
N MET A 331 -7.64 45.47 33.16
CA MET A 331 -6.78 44.38 32.71
C MET A 331 -7.22 43.88 31.33
N LYS A 332 -6.31 43.37 30.49
CA LYS A 332 -6.71 42.73 29.22
C LYS A 332 -7.53 41.46 29.50
N ARG A 333 -8.51 41.15 28.63
CA ARG A 333 -9.36 39.95 28.76
C ARG A 333 -8.53 38.68 28.83
N ASP A 334 -7.60 38.50 27.90
CA ASP A 334 -6.74 37.30 27.81
C ASP A 334 -5.96 37.09 29.12
N THR A 335 -5.28 38.13 29.60
CA THR A 335 -4.51 38.09 30.86
C THR A 335 -5.37 37.77 32.07
N TRP A 336 -6.60 38.30 32.14
CA TRP A 336 -7.55 37.96 33.20
C TRP A 336 -7.97 36.48 33.13
N THR A 337 -8.22 36.00 31.91
CA THR A 337 -8.72 34.65 31.63
C THR A 337 -7.64 33.60 31.92
N GLU A 338 -6.40 33.79 31.42
CA GLU A 338 -5.22 32.96 31.70
C GLU A 338 -4.93 32.83 33.19
N GLN A 339 -5.12 33.91 33.96
CA GLN A 339 -4.77 33.96 35.38
C GLN A 339 -5.92 33.57 36.32
N PHE A 340 -7.15 33.41 35.82
CA PHE A 340 -8.36 33.33 36.65
C PHE A 340 -8.28 32.24 37.74
N SER A 341 -7.77 31.06 37.39
CA SER A 341 -7.56 29.94 38.32
C SER A 341 -6.55 30.27 39.43
N GLU A 342 -5.45 30.95 39.11
CA GLU A 342 -4.45 31.40 40.08
C GLU A 342 -4.94 32.61 40.91
N VAL A 343 -5.83 33.46 40.37
CA VAL A 343 -6.52 34.52 41.15
C VAL A 343 -7.39 33.88 42.23
N VAL A 344 -8.19 32.87 41.88
CA VAL A 344 -9.03 32.14 42.85
C VAL A 344 -8.17 31.35 43.85
N PHE A 345 -7.14 30.65 43.39
CA PHE A 345 -6.19 29.96 44.27
C PHE A 345 -5.50 30.91 45.26
N ALA A 346 -5.05 32.08 44.80
CA ALA A 346 -4.41 33.07 45.65
C ALA A 346 -5.39 33.69 46.67
N LEU A 347 -6.66 33.91 46.29
CA LEU A 347 -7.73 34.32 47.23
C LEU A 347 -7.93 33.28 48.35
N ASP A 348 -7.94 31.99 48.01
CA ASP A 348 -8.11 30.90 48.98
C ASP A 348 -6.86 30.61 49.84
N PHE A 349 -5.66 30.85 49.30
CA PHE A 349 -4.38 30.52 49.96
C PHE A 349 -3.38 31.71 50.01
N PRO A 350 -3.66 32.79 50.78
CA PRO A 350 -2.86 34.03 50.75
C PRO A 350 -1.37 33.91 51.10
N GLU A 351 -1.00 32.87 51.86
CA GLU A 351 0.36 32.62 52.36
C GLU A 351 1.15 31.60 51.50
N ARG A 352 0.56 31.10 50.40
CA ARG A 352 1.23 30.18 49.47
C ARG A 352 1.42 30.82 48.10
N SER A 353 2.66 30.88 47.64
CA SER A 353 2.96 30.89 46.21
C SER A 353 3.13 29.45 45.72
N ARG A 354 2.60 29.14 44.53
CA ARG A 354 2.89 27.88 43.83
C ARG A 354 4.30 27.95 43.25
N GLY A 355 5.28 27.57 44.07
CA GLY A 355 6.55 27.06 43.53
C GLY A 355 6.30 25.74 42.80
N THR A 356 7.09 25.49 41.74
CA THR A 356 7.05 24.31 40.86
C THR A 356 6.73 23.00 41.60
N ALA A 357 5.84 22.21 41.00
CA ALA A 357 5.16 21.10 41.66
C ALA A 357 6.10 20.08 42.32
N VAL A 358 5.84 19.79 43.60
CA VAL A 358 6.33 18.59 44.29
C VAL A 358 5.17 17.98 45.08
N GLU A 359 4.96 16.69 44.80
CA GLU A 359 4.13 15.69 45.48
C GLU A 359 3.25 16.13 46.67
N ARG A 360 1.93 16.02 46.51
CA ARG A 360 1.04 15.67 47.63
C ARG A 360 0.72 14.18 47.57
N GLN A 361 1.49 13.36 48.30
CA GLN A 361 0.98 12.05 48.70
C GLN A 361 -0.17 12.26 49.70
N THR A 362 -1.41 12.15 49.24
CA THR A 362 -2.59 12.08 50.11
C THR A 362 -2.87 10.63 50.47
N GLU A 363 -2.72 10.24 51.74
CA GLU A 363 -3.42 9.07 52.28
C GLU A 363 -4.93 9.29 52.09
N ARG A 364 -5.54 8.58 51.15
CA ARG A 364 -6.98 8.69 50.83
C ARG A 364 -7.80 7.56 51.45
N ILE A 365 -9.09 7.82 51.57
CA ILE A 365 -10.08 6.94 52.20
C ILE A 365 -10.44 5.84 51.19
N PRO A 366 -10.44 4.53 51.58
CA PRO A 366 -10.72 3.45 50.65
C PRO A 366 -12.11 3.57 50.00
N GLY A 367 -12.16 3.50 48.67
CA GLY A 367 -13.41 3.47 47.89
C GLY A 367 -13.90 4.81 47.32
N GLU A 368 -13.06 5.85 47.30
CA GLU A 368 -13.35 7.10 46.57
C GLU A 368 -13.23 6.87 45.04
N SER A 369 -14.19 7.40 44.27
CA SER A 369 -14.17 7.29 42.81
C SER A 369 -13.08 8.18 42.20
N ALA A 370 -12.39 7.68 41.18
CA ALA A 370 -11.47 8.47 40.38
C ALA A 370 -12.27 9.46 39.54
N HIS A 371 -11.86 10.74 39.56
CA HIS A 371 -12.43 11.76 38.70
C HIS A 371 -11.79 11.62 37.31
N ILE A 372 -12.62 11.29 36.30
CA ILE A 372 -12.23 11.14 34.90
C ILE A 372 -13.32 11.86 34.09
N PRO A 373 -13.13 13.13 33.73
CA PRO A 373 -14.17 13.96 33.13
C PRO A 373 -14.40 13.59 31.66
N ASP A 374 -13.35 13.32 30.89
CA ASP A 374 -13.46 12.88 29.49
C ASP A 374 -14.20 11.53 29.41
N PRO A 375 -15.32 11.45 28.67
CA PRO A 375 -16.18 10.28 28.67
C PRO A 375 -15.55 9.13 27.88
N ASN A 376 -14.78 9.45 26.84
CA ASN A 376 -14.13 8.49 25.95
C ASN A 376 -12.90 7.87 26.65
N LEU A 377 -12.17 8.66 27.44
CA LEU A 377 -11.13 8.20 28.35
C LEU A 377 -11.72 7.34 29.47
N ARG A 378 -12.82 7.77 30.10
CA ARG A 378 -13.52 6.98 31.14
C ARG A 378 -13.98 5.62 30.61
N VAL A 379 -14.56 5.59 29.41
CA VAL A 379 -14.94 4.34 28.72
C VAL A 379 -13.71 3.47 28.47
N ALA A 380 -12.62 4.02 27.92
CA ALA A 380 -11.40 3.26 27.63
C ALA A 380 -10.75 2.67 28.91
N ILE A 381 -10.76 3.44 29.99
CA ILE A 381 -10.30 3.00 31.31
C ILE A 381 -11.21 1.89 31.87
N ALA A 382 -12.53 2.05 31.79
CA ALA A 382 -13.48 1.03 32.23
C ALA A 382 -13.25 -0.28 31.45
N GLU A 383 -13.10 -0.21 30.14
CA GLU A 383 -12.80 -1.36 29.26
C GLU A 383 -11.47 -2.03 29.63
N ALA A 384 -10.41 -1.24 29.82
CA ALA A 384 -9.09 -1.74 30.25
C ALA A 384 -9.11 -2.42 31.64
N LEU A 385 -10.02 -2.00 32.51
CA LEU A 385 -10.27 -2.61 33.82
C LEU A 385 -11.30 -3.76 33.79
N GLY A 386 -11.89 -4.07 32.63
CA GLY A 386 -12.92 -5.11 32.48
C GLY A 386 -14.27 -4.75 33.10
N LYS A 387 -14.59 -3.46 33.20
CA LYS A 387 -15.80 -2.88 33.81
C LYS A 387 -16.72 -2.31 32.72
N THR A 388 -18.02 -2.14 33.04
CA THR A 388 -18.94 -1.41 32.15
C THR A 388 -18.78 0.11 32.35
N PRO A 389 -19.02 0.94 31.31
CA PRO A 389 -18.81 2.40 31.36
C PRO A 389 -19.51 3.18 32.47
N ASP A 390 -20.61 2.63 33.01
CA ASP A 390 -21.42 3.23 34.07
C ASP A 390 -20.99 2.80 35.48
N THR A 391 -20.04 1.86 35.58
CA THR A 391 -19.54 1.40 36.89
C THR A 391 -18.51 2.40 37.44
N PRO A 392 -18.65 2.91 38.68
CA PRO A 392 -17.65 3.78 39.28
C PRO A 392 -16.27 3.13 39.30
N ILE A 393 -15.27 3.84 38.77
CA ILE A 393 -13.85 3.46 38.81
C ILE A 393 -13.25 4.07 40.09
N THR A 394 -12.49 3.31 40.88
CA THR A 394 -11.80 3.84 42.08
C THR A 394 -10.33 4.16 41.81
N ALA A 395 -9.73 4.99 42.67
CA ALA A 395 -8.31 5.31 42.58
C ALA A 395 -7.40 4.06 42.72
N GLU A 396 -7.82 3.04 43.47
CA GLU A 396 -7.08 1.76 43.58
C GLU A 396 -7.17 0.92 42.30
N GLU A 397 -8.28 0.99 41.57
CA GLU A 397 -8.45 0.31 40.28
C GLU A 397 -7.62 1.00 39.19
N MET A 398 -7.55 2.34 39.18
CA MET A 398 -6.66 3.09 38.30
C MET A 398 -5.19 2.65 38.44
N GLN A 399 -4.75 2.34 39.66
CA GLN A 399 -3.41 1.80 39.91
C GLN A 399 -3.19 0.38 39.35
N MET A 400 -4.22 -0.32 38.86
CA MET A 400 -4.06 -1.61 38.18
C MET A 400 -3.68 -1.45 36.70
N LEU A 401 -3.90 -0.27 36.11
CA LEU A 401 -3.51 0.03 34.74
C LEU A 401 -1.98 -0.04 34.61
N THR A 402 -1.52 -0.79 33.60
CA THR A 402 -0.11 -0.91 33.21
C THR A 402 0.10 -0.62 31.72
N TYR A 403 -0.94 -0.76 30.91
CA TYR A 403 -1.04 -0.32 29.53
C TYR A 403 -2.42 0.31 29.32
N LEU A 404 -2.50 1.34 28.47
CA LEU A 404 -3.77 1.96 28.08
C LEU A 404 -3.70 2.39 26.61
N TYR A 405 -4.64 1.88 25.81
CA TYR A 405 -4.76 2.14 24.38
C TYR A 405 -6.07 2.89 24.11
N VAL A 406 -5.94 4.12 23.64
CA VAL A 406 -7.06 5.02 23.34
C VAL A 406 -7.03 5.56 21.91
N VAL A 407 -6.27 4.88 21.04
CA VAL A 407 -6.03 5.29 19.65
C VAL A 407 -7.34 5.47 18.87
N GLY A 408 -7.47 6.58 18.14
CA GLY A 408 -8.65 6.88 17.32
C GLY A 408 -9.91 7.24 18.13
N ARG A 409 -9.77 7.54 19.42
CA ARG A 409 -10.88 8.01 20.27
C ARG A 409 -10.85 9.53 20.37
N ASP A 410 -12.03 10.11 20.42
CA ASP A 410 -12.24 11.56 20.54
C ASP A 410 -11.99 12.05 21.98
N ILE A 411 -10.74 11.88 22.44
CA ILE A 411 -10.27 12.26 23.78
C ILE A 411 -9.55 13.58 23.70
N HIS A 412 -9.93 14.49 24.58
CA HIS A 412 -9.39 15.86 24.67
C HIS A 412 -8.66 16.07 25.99
N ASP A 413 -9.19 15.54 27.09
CA ASP A 413 -8.68 15.72 28.44
C ASP A 413 -8.15 14.40 29.02
N LEU A 414 -6.95 14.46 29.63
CA LEU A 414 -6.28 13.35 30.28
C LEU A 414 -6.49 13.29 31.80
N THR A 415 -7.24 14.23 32.37
CA THR A 415 -7.51 14.31 33.80
C THR A 415 -8.04 12.99 34.37
N GLY A 416 -7.48 12.59 35.51
CA GLY A 416 -7.69 11.31 36.16
C GLY A 416 -6.57 10.31 35.87
N ILE A 417 -5.87 10.40 34.72
CA ILE A 417 -4.78 9.47 34.38
C ILE A 417 -3.59 9.58 35.33
N GLU A 418 -3.41 10.72 36.02
CA GLU A 418 -2.37 10.91 37.05
C GLU A 418 -2.49 9.93 38.22
N THR A 419 -3.67 9.31 38.39
CA THR A 419 -3.90 8.26 39.39
C THR A 419 -3.43 6.86 38.95
N ALA A 420 -3.16 6.67 37.65
CA ALA A 420 -2.66 5.42 37.06
C ALA A 420 -1.14 5.26 37.23
N ILE A 421 -0.62 5.42 38.45
CA ILE A 421 0.83 5.48 38.78
C ILE A 421 1.67 4.23 38.43
N ASN A 422 1.03 3.18 37.91
CA ASN A 422 1.67 1.95 37.43
C ASN A 422 1.66 1.80 35.90
N LEU A 423 1.13 2.79 35.17
CA LEU A 423 1.12 2.83 33.71
C LEU A 423 2.55 2.82 33.16
N ARG A 424 2.77 1.98 32.15
CA ARG A 424 4.05 1.79 31.43
C ARG A 424 3.93 2.16 29.97
N GLU A 425 2.83 1.76 29.33
CA GLU A 425 2.56 1.99 27.92
C GLU A 425 1.30 2.85 27.78
N PHE A 426 1.41 4.02 27.13
CA PHE A 426 0.26 4.86 26.82
C PHE A 426 0.22 5.21 25.34
N HIS A 427 -0.84 4.75 24.67
CA HIS A 427 -1.04 4.93 23.24
C HIS A 427 -2.30 5.74 22.97
N ALA A 428 -2.11 7.02 22.67
CA ALA A 428 -3.15 8.01 22.43
C ALA A 428 -2.96 8.72 21.08
N ALA A 429 -2.52 7.96 20.07
CA ALA A 429 -2.46 8.46 18.69
C ALA A 429 -3.86 8.68 18.10
N ASP A 430 -3.99 9.58 17.14
CA ASP A 430 -5.27 9.91 16.50
C ASP A 430 -6.33 10.36 17.53
N THR A 431 -5.95 11.33 18.37
CA THR A 431 -6.80 11.93 19.43
C THR A 431 -6.63 13.44 19.47
N SER A 432 -7.53 14.15 20.16
CA SER A 432 -7.55 15.62 20.24
C SER A 432 -6.69 16.20 21.37
N ILE A 433 -5.94 15.36 22.09
CA ILE A 433 -5.12 15.74 23.25
C ILE A 433 -4.17 16.89 22.92
N SER A 434 -4.12 17.89 23.80
CA SER A 434 -3.19 19.02 23.73
C SER A 434 -2.36 19.19 25.01
N ASP A 435 -2.95 18.93 26.19
CA ASP A 435 -2.28 19.00 27.49
C ASP A 435 -1.76 17.64 27.96
N LEU A 436 -0.48 17.61 28.37
CA LEU A 436 0.19 16.44 28.93
C LEU A 436 0.41 16.55 30.45
N THR A 437 -0.04 17.62 31.10
CA THR A 437 0.13 17.87 32.54
C THR A 437 -0.28 16.67 33.42
N PRO A 438 -1.39 15.95 33.15
CA PRO A 438 -1.76 14.74 33.88
C PRO A 438 -0.72 13.60 33.84
N LEU A 439 0.23 13.61 32.89
CA LEU A 439 1.28 12.60 32.80
C LEU A 439 2.48 12.85 33.74
N THR A 440 2.67 14.07 34.26
CA THR A 440 3.90 14.48 35.00
C THR A 440 4.30 13.55 36.15
N GLY A 441 3.34 12.89 36.80
CA GLY A 441 3.59 11.95 37.91
C GLY A 441 3.88 10.50 37.50
N LEU A 442 3.71 10.12 36.23
CA LEU A 442 3.70 8.73 35.76
C LEU A 442 5.11 8.18 35.51
N THR A 443 5.97 8.28 36.53
CA THR A 443 7.42 7.96 36.47
C THR A 443 7.78 6.54 35.99
N LYS A 444 6.83 5.62 35.89
CA LYS A 444 6.99 4.24 35.35
C LYS A 444 6.67 4.10 33.87
N LEU A 445 6.22 5.18 33.21
CA LEU A 445 5.92 5.20 31.80
C LEU A 445 7.22 4.96 31.00
N THR A 446 7.25 3.89 30.22
CA THR A 446 8.36 3.49 29.36
C THR A 446 8.10 3.86 27.90
N ASP A 447 6.85 3.89 27.46
CA ASP A 447 6.46 4.04 26.06
C ASP A 447 5.26 4.98 25.94
N LEU A 448 5.42 6.08 25.18
CA LEU A 448 4.41 7.12 25.00
C LEU A 448 4.20 7.43 23.52
N HIS A 449 2.98 7.20 23.02
CA HIS A 449 2.60 7.43 21.62
C HIS A 449 1.48 8.47 21.53
N LEU A 450 1.78 9.60 20.88
CA LEU A 450 0.98 10.83 20.75
C LEU A 450 0.88 11.29 19.29
N ASN A 451 0.98 10.36 18.33
CA ASN A 451 0.94 10.72 16.89
C ASN A 451 -0.43 11.29 16.49
N ASN A 452 -0.48 12.25 15.58
CA ASN A 452 -1.73 12.90 15.16
C ASN A 452 -2.52 13.45 16.38
N THR A 453 -1.86 14.29 17.19
CA THR A 453 -2.47 14.99 18.34
C THR A 453 -2.15 16.48 18.31
N SER A 454 -2.88 17.28 19.09
CA SER A 454 -2.70 18.74 19.19
C SER A 454 -1.57 19.17 20.13
N VAL A 455 -0.82 18.23 20.72
CA VAL A 455 0.30 18.46 21.64
C VAL A 455 1.33 19.41 21.03
N SER A 456 1.70 20.45 21.79
CA SER A 456 2.80 21.38 21.47
C SER A 456 3.87 21.49 22.56
N ASP A 457 3.53 21.20 23.81
CA ASP A 457 4.44 21.29 24.96
C ASP A 457 4.82 19.90 25.49
N LEU A 458 6.12 19.68 25.65
CA LEU A 458 6.69 18.46 26.23
C LEU A 458 7.19 18.65 27.66
N THR A 459 7.06 19.86 28.24
CA THR A 459 7.47 20.17 29.62
C THR A 459 6.92 19.18 30.66
N PRO A 460 5.66 18.70 30.58
CA PRO A 460 5.15 17.66 31.49
C PRO A 460 5.89 16.32 31.49
N LEU A 461 6.79 16.07 30.53
CA LEU A 461 7.52 14.79 30.41
C LEU A 461 8.88 14.79 31.14
N ASP A 462 9.35 15.92 31.67
CA ASP A 462 10.71 16.08 32.23
C ASP A 462 11.03 15.14 33.40
N GLY A 463 9.99 14.73 34.16
CA GLY A 463 10.08 13.79 35.28
C GLY A 463 10.01 12.30 34.92
N LEU A 464 9.82 11.93 33.64
CA LEU A 464 9.55 10.54 33.23
C LEU A 464 10.82 9.67 33.13
N THR A 465 11.43 9.40 34.29
CA THR A 465 12.73 8.70 34.41
C THR A 465 12.75 7.23 33.92
N GLU A 466 11.62 6.59 33.62
CA GLU A 466 11.59 5.29 32.94
C GLU A 466 11.32 5.36 31.43
N LEU A 467 11.08 6.54 30.84
CA LEU A 467 10.75 6.68 29.41
C LEU A 467 11.88 6.16 28.50
N ARG A 468 11.51 5.41 27.46
CA ARG A 468 12.40 4.74 26.48
C ARG A 468 11.97 5.06 25.05
N SER A 469 10.68 5.00 24.76
CA SER A 469 10.11 5.28 23.44
C SER A 469 9.18 6.50 23.53
N LEU A 470 9.37 7.47 22.63
CA LEU A 470 8.52 8.65 22.53
C LEU A 470 8.18 8.93 21.07
N SER A 471 6.89 8.92 20.76
CA SER A 471 6.35 9.08 19.40
C SER A 471 5.34 10.23 19.41
N PHE A 472 5.58 11.27 18.61
CA PHE A 472 4.75 12.48 18.50
C PHE A 472 4.75 13.03 17.06
N ALA A 473 4.67 12.13 16.07
CA ALA A 473 4.56 12.53 14.67
C ALA A 473 3.24 13.26 14.38
N HIS A 474 3.26 14.18 13.42
CA HIS A 474 2.10 15.02 13.06
C HIS A 474 1.50 15.77 14.26
N THR A 475 2.38 16.30 15.14
CA THR A 475 2.00 17.14 16.28
C THR A 475 2.55 18.56 16.11
N ARG A 476 2.21 19.46 17.04
CA ARG A 476 2.62 20.87 17.04
C ARG A 476 3.90 21.13 17.85
N VAL A 477 4.59 20.07 18.29
CA VAL A 477 5.83 20.17 19.07
C VAL A 477 6.94 20.86 18.26
N SER A 478 7.56 21.89 18.85
CA SER A 478 8.70 22.59 18.26
C SER A 478 9.95 22.68 19.15
N ASP A 479 9.82 22.47 20.47
CA ASP A 479 10.95 22.52 21.42
C ASP A 479 11.22 21.14 22.02
N LEU A 480 12.47 20.69 21.96
CA LEU A 480 12.94 19.40 22.45
C LEU A 480 13.71 19.49 23.78
N LYS A 481 13.93 20.71 24.31
CA LYS A 481 14.62 20.91 25.60
C LYS A 481 14.00 20.15 26.78
N PRO A 482 12.66 19.99 26.91
CA PRO A 482 12.06 19.17 27.97
C PRO A 482 12.53 17.72 28.00
N LEU A 483 13.01 17.18 26.88
CA LEU A 483 13.50 15.80 26.81
C LEU A 483 14.90 15.64 27.44
N ALA A 484 15.59 16.73 27.75
CA ALA A 484 16.98 16.69 28.20
C ALA A 484 17.16 15.84 29.45
N ASN A 485 18.17 14.96 29.42
CA ASN A 485 18.49 13.95 30.45
C ASN A 485 17.48 12.79 30.58
N LEU A 486 16.41 12.74 29.79
CA LEU A 486 15.54 11.56 29.78
C LEU A 486 16.28 10.35 29.19
N PRO A 487 16.07 9.14 29.71
CA PRO A 487 16.73 7.90 29.25
C PRO A 487 16.11 7.29 27.97
N ILE A 488 15.67 8.14 27.05
CA ILE A 488 15.03 7.80 25.78
C ILE A 488 16.04 7.07 24.86
N ARG A 489 15.52 6.10 24.11
CA ARG A 489 16.22 5.30 23.11
C ARG A 489 15.68 5.53 21.70
N ASP A 490 14.39 5.74 21.58
CA ASP A 490 13.70 5.81 20.29
C ASP A 490 12.81 7.05 20.24
N ILE A 491 13.00 7.91 19.24
CA ILE A 491 12.16 9.08 18.98
C ILE A 491 11.59 9.05 17.56
N PHE A 492 10.27 9.22 17.45
CA PHE A 492 9.56 9.40 16.19
C PHE A 492 8.82 10.75 16.20
N MET A 493 9.35 11.73 15.44
CA MET A 493 8.90 13.13 15.42
C MET A 493 8.57 13.62 14.00
N VAL A 494 8.10 12.69 13.16
CA VAL A 494 7.80 12.91 11.73
C VAL A 494 6.79 14.04 11.53
N ASP A 495 7.00 14.87 10.50
CA ASP A 495 6.09 15.96 10.10
C ASP A 495 5.70 16.88 11.28
N THR A 496 6.70 17.33 12.04
CA THR A 496 6.57 18.30 13.14
C THR A 496 7.31 19.61 12.82
N PRO A 497 6.93 20.76 13.43
CA PRO A 497 7.60 22.04 13.22
C PRO A 497 9.00 22.16 13.87
N VAL A 498 9.56 21.06 14.38
CA VAL A 498 10.93 20.98 14.92
C VAL A 498 11.94 21.42 13.86
N ASN A 499 12.83 22.34 14.25
CA ASN A 499 13.92 22.86 13.43
C ASN A 499 15.28 22.92 14.18
N ASP A 500 15.24 22.77 15.51
CA ASP A 500 16.39 22.79 16.41
C ASP A 500 16.41 21.48 17.22
N LEU A 501 17.56 20.80 17.24
CA LEU A 501 17.77 19.55 17.97
C LEU A 501 18.29 19.77 19.42
N THR A 502 18.40 21.01 19.89
CA THR A 502 18.84 21.33 21.25
C THR A 502 17.99 20.63 22.32
N GLY A 503 18.66 19.94 23.25
CA GLY A 503 18.10 19.01 24.23
C GLY A 503 18.50 17.55 23.96
N ILE A 504 18.59 17.18 22.68
CA ILE A 504 18.89 15.81 22.22
C ILE A 504 20.35 15.40 22.52
N GLU A 505 21.28 16.35 22.64
CA GLU A 505 22.71 16.08 22.91
C GLU A 505 22.98 15.37 24.25
N THR A 506 22.01 15.40 25.16
CA THR A 506 22.08 14.71 26.46
C THR A 506 21.58 13.25 26.41
N LEU A 507 20.89 12.86 25.33
CA LEU A 507 20.24 11.55 25.18
C LEU A 507 21.23 10.45 24.80
N THR A 508 22.25 10.22 25.64
CA THR A 508 23.34 9.24 25.39
C THR A 508 22.89 7.78 25.24
N GLN A 509 21.60 7.47 25.46
CA GLN A 509 21.00 6.17 25.26
C GLN A 509 20.26 6.02 23.91
N LEU A 510 20.14 7.10 23.11
CA LEU A 510 19.42 7.13 21.84
C LEU A 510 20.01 6.12 20.84
N GLU A 511 19.17 5.18 20.39
CA GLU A 511 19.47 4.16 19.38
C GLU A 511 18.73 4.47 18.04
N SER A 512 17.60 5.18 18.07
CA SER A 512 16.84 5.57 16.87
C SER A 512 16.31 7.01 16.95
N LEU A 513 16.46 7.77 15.86
CA LEU A 513 15.83 9.09 15.69
C LEU A 513 15.29 9.23 14.26
N LEU A 514 13.97 9.35 14.17
CA LEU A 514 13.20 9.40 12.93
C LEU A 514 12.42 10.73 12.89
N ALA A 515 12.83 11.61 11.99
CA ALA A 515 12.43 13.02 11.93
C ALA A 515 12.29 13.51 10.48
N TRP A 516 11.74 12.68 9.59
CA TRP A 516 11.43 13.12 8.22
C TRP A 516 10.30 14.15 8.20
N GLY A 517 10.30 15.06 7.24
CA GLY A 517 9.30 16.14 7.15
C GLY A 517 9.46 17.26 8.19
N THR A 518 10.57 17.29 8.93
CA THR A 518 10.94 18.39 9.84
C THR A 518 11.75 19.47 9.13
N LEU A 519 12.04 20.57 9.81
CA LEU A 519 12.82 21.71 9.27
C LEU A 519 14.27 21.73 9.78
N ILE A 520 14.80 20.58 10.21
CA ILE A 520 16.11 20.43 10.85
C ILE A 520 17.23 20.64 9.83
N SER A 521 18.20 21.50 10.17
CA SER A 521 19.36 21.80 9.31
C SER A 521 20.72 21.66 9.98
N ASP A 522 20.78 21.78 11.32
CA ASP A 522 21.98 21.56 12.12
C ASP A 522 21.92 20.21 12.82
N LEU A 523 22.93 19.37 12.57
CA LEU A 523 23.07 18.04 13.19
C LEU A 523 24.07 18.03 14.36
N THR A 524 24.61 19.19 14.75
CA THR A 524 25.61 19.32 15.83
C THR A 524 25.17 18.69 17.16
N PRO A 525 23.89 18.77 17.60
CA PRO A 525 23.44 18.08 18.82
C PRO A 525 23.54 16.54 18.77
N LEU A 526 23.79 15.94 17.61
CA LEU A 526 24.02 14.49 17.48
C LEU A 526 25.48 14.07 17.72
N ASP A 527 26.43 15.02 17.78
CA ASP A 527 27.86 14.71 17.99
C ASP A 527 28.08 14.07 19.36
N GLY A 528 28.50 12.81 19.36
CA GLY A 528 28.71 12.01 20.58
C GLY A 528 27.59 11.01 20.92
N LEU A 529 26.46 11.01 20.22
CA LEU A 529 25.36 10.04 20.41
C LEU A 529 25.67 8.65 19.80
N THR A 530 26.83 8.11 20.16
CA THR A 530 27.50 6.93 19.58
C THR A 530 26.73 5.60 19.65
N LYS A 531 25.55 5.57 20.29
CA LYS A 531 24.64 4.43 20.29
C LYS A 531 23.66 4.41 19.13
N LEU A 532 23.48 5.52 18.41
CA LEU A 532 22.58 5.63 17.28
C LEU A 532 22.84 4.54 16.23
N ARG A 533 21.75 3.87 15.81
CA ARG A 533 21.71 2.79 14.82
C ARG A 533 20.91 3.18 13.59
N SER A 534 19.81 3.89 13.78
CA SER A 534 18.95 4.39 12.70
C SER A 534 18.78 5.90 12.82
N LEU A 535 19.00 6.60 11.71
CA LEU A 535 18.77 8.04 11.56
C LEU A 535 18.02 8.32 10.27
N ASN A 536 16.95 9.10 10.36
CA ASN A 536 16.17 9.50 9.20
C ASN A 536 15.75 10.97 9.25
N PHE A 537 16.33 11.77 8.35
CA PHE A 537 15.98 13.16 8.07
C PHE A 537 15.68 13.36 6.57
N HIS A 538 14.91 12.43 6.00
CA HIS A 538 14.37 12.59 4.65
C HIS A 538 13.49 13.84 4.57
N GLY A 539 13.63 14.60 3.48
CA GLY A 539 12.75 15.73 3.20
C GLY A 539 13.01 16.98 4.05
N ALA A 540 14.08 17.01 4.87
CA ALA A 540 14.45 18.19 5.68
C ALA A 540 14.93 19.40 4.83
N GLN A 541 15.13 19.20 3.52
CA GLN A 541 15.48 20.20 2.49
C GLN A 541 16.77 21.03 2.70
N HIS A 542 17.42 20.95 3.86
CA HIS A 542 18.37 21.97 4.31
C HIS A 542 19.69 21.42 4.89
N ILE A 543 19.80 20.11 5.14
CA ILE A 543 21.03 19.51 5.69
C ILE A 543 22.16 19.60 4.66
N LYS A 544 23.36 19.98 5.14
CA LYS A 544 24.59 20.16 4.34
C LYS A 544 25.83 19.55 4.96
N ASP A 545 26.03 19.76 6.27
CA ASP A 545 27.22 19.29 6.98
C ASP A 545 26.95 17.97 7.69
N LEU A 546 27.71 16.93 7.34
CA LEU A 546 27.61 15.60 7.95
C LEU A 546 28.72 15.34 8.99
N LYS A 547 29.59 16.32 9.29
CA LYS A 547 30.66 16.16 10.30
C LYS A 547 30.18 15.64 11.66
N PRO A 548 29.02 16.07 12.22
CA PRO A 548 28.52 15.53 13.49
C PRO A 548 28.27 14.01 13.47
N LEU A 549 28.05 13.43 12.28
CA LEU A 549 27.80 12.00 12.12
C LEU A 549 29.08 11.15 12.10
N ALA A 550 30.27 11.76 11.96
CA ALA A 550 31.53 11.05 11.65
C ALA A 550 31.93 9.98 12.70
N ASN A 551 31.53 10.18 13.95
CA ASN A 551 31.86 9.29 15.08
C ASN A 551 30.76 8.26 15.40
N LEU A 552 29.61 8.31 14.71
CA LEU A 552 28.42 7.47 14.99
C LEU A 552 28.55 6.06 14.40
N THR A 553 29.66 5.40 14.70
CA THR A 553 30.08 4.10 14.12
C THR A 553 29.14 2.91 14.40
N SER A 554 28.13 3.09 15.27
CA SER A 554 27.04 2.14 15.50
C SER A 554 25.93 2.19 14.43
N LEU A 555 25.91 3.21 13.58
CA LEU A 555 24.88 3.40 12.54
C LEU A 555 24.83 2.22 11.58
N THR A 556 23.65 1.63 11.46
CA THR A 556 23.30 0.60 10.49
C THR A 556 22.41 1.14 9.38
N GLU A 557 21.66 2.22 9.64
CA GLU A 557 20.70 2.83 8.71
C GLU A 557 20.82 4.36 8.74
N LEU A 558 20.93 4.97 7.56
CA LEU A 558 21.01 6.43 7.42
C LEU A 558 20.23 6.91 6.18
N HIS A 559 19.21 7.73 6.42
CA HIS A 559 18.32 8.28 5.41
C HIS A 559 18.38 9.81 5.42
N LEU A 560 18.89 10.38 4.32
CA LEU A 560 19.18 11.79 4.12
C LEU A 560 18.73 12.27 2.72
N THR A 561 17.71 11.61 2.17
CA THR A 561 17.16 11.91 0.83
C THR A 561 16.42 13.25 0.81
N ASP A 562 16.56 14.01 -0.29
CA ASP A 562 16.04 15.37 -0.48
C ASP A 562 16.68 16.38 0.49
N ASN A 563 17.99 16.60 0.32
CA ASN A 563 18.81 17.54 1.09
C ASN A 563 19.84 18.25 0.18
N GLN A 564 20.77 19.01 0.77
CA GLN A 564 21.76 19.82 0.04
C GLN A 564 23.20 19.34 0.30
N ILE A 565 23.38 18.04 0.53
CA ILE A 565 24.67 17.41 0.85
C ILE A 565 25.53 17.30 -0.41
N SER A 566 26.79 17.74 -0.33
CA SER A 566 27.81 17.55 -1.39
C SER A 566 29.06 16.81 -0.92
N ASP A 567 29.38 16.88 0.38
CA ASP A 567 30.51 16.19 1.00
C ASP A 567 30.03 15.05 1.91
N ILE A 568 30.35 13.81 1.52
CA ILE A 568 30.07 12.60 2.29
C ILE A 568 31.33 11.97 2.91
N SER A 569 32.46 12.69 2.92
CA SER A 569 33.68 12.24 3.59
C SER A 569 33.52 11.90 5.09
N PRO A 570 32.61 12.52 5.88
CA PRO A 570 32.32 12.09 7.24
C PRO A 570 31.81 10.64 7.35
N LEU A 571 31.18 10.10 6.31
CA LEU A 571 30.59 8.75 6.34
C LEU A 571 31.63 7.62 6.18
N ALA A 572 32.88 7.94 5.82
CA ALA A 572 33.93 6.95 5.51
C ALA A 572 34.29 6.00 6.67
N GLY A 573 33.97 6.38 7.91
CA GLY A 573 34.21 5.57 9.12
C GLY A 573 33.04 4.67 9.53
N LEU A 574 31.85 4.82 8.92
CA LEU A 574 30.59 4.21 9.37
C LEU A 574 30.41 2.78 8.84
N VAL A 575 31.43 1.94 9.05
CA VAL A 575 31.54 0.58 8.47
C VAL A 575 30.44 -0.40 8.87
N SER A 576 29.61 -0.04 9.85
CA SER A 576 28.42 -0.80 10.27
C SER A 576 27.20 -0.58 9.38
N LEU A 577 27.21 0.43 8.50
CA LEU A 577 26.07 0.78 7.64
C LEU A 577 25.66 -0.38 6.71
N ARG A 578 24.35 -0.63 6.68
CA ARG A 578 23.65 -1.60 5.83
C ARG A 578 22.72 -0.92 4.85
N HIS A 579 22.03 0.13 5.29
CA HIS A 579 21.11 0.92 4.47
C HIS A 579 21.56 2.39 4.43
N LEU A 580 21.76 2.93 3.24
CA LEU A 580 22.18 4.33 3.04
C LEU A 580 21.39 4.97 1.90
N HIS A 581 20.61 6.00 2.20
CA HIS A 581 19.76 6.70 1.23
C HIS A 581 20.12 8.19 1.16
N LEU A 582 20.75 8.57 0.06
CA LEU A 582 21.29 9.90 -0.28
C LEU A 582 20.74 10.43 -1.62
N LYS A 583 19.58 9.91 -2.07
CA LYS A 583 18.90 10.38 -3.29
C LYS A 583 18.63 11.90 -3.22
N ASN A 584 18.66 12.58 -4.38
CA ASN A 584 18.36 14.01 -4.54
C ASN A 584 19.20 14.89 -3.61
N ASN A 585 20.49 14.95 -3.93
CA ASN A 585 21.52 15.72 -3.23
C ASN A 585 22.51 16.28 -4.28
N GLN A 586 23.64 16.82 -3.85
CA GLN A 586 24.65 17.48 -4.70
C GLN A 586 25.99 16.71 -4.69
N ILE A 587 25.95 15.39 -4.50
CA ILE A 587 27.13 14.53 -4.33
C ILE A 587 27.76 14.25 -5.70
N SER A 588 29.07 14.46 -5.82
CA SER A 588 29.86 14.07 -7.00
C SER A 588 30.98 13.06 -6.71
N ASP A 589 31.52 13.06 -5.49
CA ASP A 589 32.56 12.12 -5.05
C ASP A 589 31.96 11.08 -4.09
N ILE A 590 32.05 9.80 -4.49
CA ILE A 590 31.61 8.64 -3.70
C ILE A 590 32.77 7.70 -3.32
N SER A 591 34.02 8.17 -3.40
CA SER A 591 35.17 7.46 -2.85
C SER A 591 35.09 7.19 -1.33
N PRO A 592 34.42 8.01 -0.48
CA PRO A 592 34.23 7.68 0.94
C PRO A 592 33.49 6.35 1.19
N LEU A 593 32.66 5.89 0.24
CA LEU A 593 31.83 4.69 0.41
C LEU A 593 32.60 3.37 0.22
N GLU A 594 33.82 3.39 -0.32
CA GLU A 594 34.60 2.19 -0.71
C GLU A 594 34.78 1.16 0.42
N LYS A 595 34.80 1.62 1.67
CA LYS A 595 35.04 0.79 2.87
C LYS A 595 33.75 0.23 3.51
N LEU A 596 32.58 0.67 3.07
CA LEU A 596 31.29 0.32 3.68
C LEU A 596 30.76 -1.03 3.19
N THR A 597 31.59 -2.07 3.29
CA THR A 597 31.36 -3.40 2.68
C THR A 597 30.19 -4.21 3.27
N GLN A 598 29.54 -3.69 4.32
CA GLN A 598 28.30 -4.25 4.88
C GLN A 598 27.02 -3.65 4.26
N LEU A 599 27.13 -2.69 3.33
CA LEU A 599 25.99 -2.11 2.63
C LEU A 599 25.22 -3.16 1.82
N GLN A 600 23.91 -3.17 2.01
CA GLN A 600 22.93 -4.04 1.36
C GLN A 600 21.95 -3.24 0.49
N ARG A 601 21.67 -1.98 0.86
CA ARG A 601 20.88 -1.03 0.06
C ARG A 601 21.58 0.32 0.00
N LEU A 602 21.78 0.84 -1.21
CA LEU A 602 22.43 2.13 -1.45
C LEU A 602 21.64 2.97 -2.47
N GLY A 603 21.10 4.11 -2.03
CA GLY A 603 20.40 5.08 -2.87
C GLY A 603 21.23 6.34 -3.10
N LEU A 604 21.61 6.59 -4.35
CA LEU A 604 22.43 7.70 -4.83
C LEU A 604 21.83 8.38 -6.08
N GLY A 605 20.61 8.04 -6.48
CA GLY A 605 19.96 8.64 -7.65
C GLY A 605 19.72 10.15 -7.50
N GLN A 606 19.62 10.88 -8.62
CA GLN A 606 19.50 12.35 -8.63
C GLN A 606 20.67 13.02 -7.87
N ASN A 607 21.88 12.85 -8.38
CA ASN A 607 23.11 13.46 -7.87
C ASN A 607 24.01 13.87 -9.06
N LEU A 608 25.27 14.21 -8.79
CA LEU A 608 26.26 14.68 -9.76
C LEU A 608 27.41 13.68 -9.96
N ILE A 609 27.16 12.39 -9.71
CA ILE A 609 28.18 11.32 -9.73
C ILE A 609 28.54 10.99 -11.17
N SER A 610 29.84 10.91 -11.49
CA SER A 610 30.35 10.48 -12.80
C SER A 610 31.23 9.22 -12.76
N ASP A 611 31.81 8.89 -11.61
CA ASP A 611 32.64 7.71 -11.37
C ASP A 611 32.01 6.82 -10.28
N VAL A 612 31.80 5.54 -10.60
CA VAL A 612 31.23 4.53 -9.69
C VAL A 612 32.23 3.41 -9.32
N SER A 613 33.51 3.57 -9.66
CA SER A 613 34.55 2.58 -9.41
C SER A 613 34.75 2.22 -7.93
N SER A 614 34.44 3.14 -6.99
CA SER A 614 34.47 2.87 -5.55
C SER A 614 33.45 1.83 -5.09
N LEU A 615 32.36 1.61 -5.85
CA LEU A 615 31.28 0.68 -5.51
C LEU A 615 31.63 -0.78 -5.82
N THR A 616 32.65 -1.05 -6.66
CA THR A 616 33.06 -2.39 -7.13
C THR A 616 33.26 -3.42 -6.01
N LYS A 617 33.62 -2.97 -4.80
CA LYS A 617 33.91 -3.84 -3.64
C LYS A 617 32.69 -4.13 -2.75
N LEU A 618 31.54 -3.50 -3.01
CA LEU A 618 30.34 -3.59 -2.18
C LEU A 618 29.48 -4.81 -2.54
N ILE A 619 30.11 -5.99 -2.56
CA ILE A 619 29.53 -7.27 -3.01
C ILE A 619 28.35 -7.79 -2.17
N GLN A 620 28.02 -7.13 -1.04
CA GLN A 620 26.83 -7.42 -0.23
C GLN A 620 25.59 -6.63 -0.68
N LEU A 621 25.73 -5.70 -1.62
CA LEU A 621 24.59 -4.96 -2.16
C LEU A 621 23.56 -5.90 -2.76
N LYS A 622 22.30 -5.65 -2.43
CA LYS A 622 21.12 -6.28 -3.06
C LYS A 622 20.35 -5.26 -3.89
N TRP A 623 20.48 -3.97 -3.57
CA TRP A 623 19.84 -2.88 -4.29
C TRP A 623 20.75 -1.65 -4.35
N LEU A 624 20.89 -1.08 -5.55
CA LEU A 624 21.69 0.10 -5.87
C LEU A 624 20.91 1.02 -6.80
N GLY A 625 20.51 2.21 -6.32
CA GLY A 625 19.91 3.26 -7.15
C GLY A 625 20.93 4.33 -7.49
N ILE A 626 21.30 4.47 -8.77
CA ILE A 626 22.26 5.46 -9.29
C ILE A 626 21.70 6.24 -10.50
N TYR A 627 20.41 6.15 -10.76
CA TYR A 627 19.71 6.84 -11.84
C TYR A 627 19.82 8.36 -11.78
N ASN A 628 19.60 9.06 -12.90
CA ASN A 628 19.69 10.53 -12.98
C ASN A 628 21.01 11.06 -12.38
N ASN A 629 22.14 10.64 -12.96
CA ASN A 629 23.50 11.05 -12.60
C ASN A 629 24.31 11.33 -13.90
N LEU A 630 25.62 11.59 -13.77
CA LEU A 630 26.53 11.90 -14.87
C LEU A 630 27.44 10.72 -15.26
N ILE A 631 27.03 9.48 -14.96
CA ILE A 631 27.86 8.29 -15.15
C ILE A 631 27.90 7.94 -16.63
N SER A 632 29.10 7.81 -17.20
CA SER A 632 29.33 7.44 -18.60
C SER A 632 29.88 6.02 -18.80
N ASP A 633 30.41 5.39 -17.76
CA ASP A 633 30.89 4.01 -17.77
C ASP A 633 30.33 3.23 -16.56
N LEU A 634 29.65 2.12 -16.84
CA LEU A 634 29.05 1.21 -15.86
C LEU A 634 29.83 -0.11 -15.74
N SER A 635 30.96 -0.28 -16.43
CA SER A 635 31.75 -1.52 -16.46
C SER A 635 32.27 -1.95 -15.08
N SER A 636 32.60 -0.99 -14.21
CA SER A 636 33.02 -1.25 -12.83
C SER A 636 31.93 -1.90 -11.96
N LEU A 637 30.66 -1.84 -12.37
CA LEU A 637 29.54 -2.49 -11.67
C LEU A 637 29.30 -3.94 -12.12
N GLU A 638 30.00 -4.45 -13.14
CA GLU A 638 29.81 -5.82 -13.63
C GLU A 638 29.90 -6.90 -12.56
N PRO A 639 30.83 -6.85 -11.56
CA PRO A 639 30.87 -7.81 -10.45
C PRO A 639 29.64 -7.83 -9.53
N LEU A 640 28.75 -6.84 -9.64
CA LEU A 640 27.55 -6.72 -8.81
C LEU A 640 26.27 -7.21 -9.52
N LEU A 641 26.30 -7.38 -10.85
CA LEU A 641 25.07 -7.60 -11.65
C LEU A 641 24.35 -8.93 -11.37
N GLU A 642 25.08 -9.94 -10.89
CA GLU A 642 24.50 -11.26 -10.56
C GLU A 642 23.61 -11.23 -9.31
N SER A 643 23.93 -10.38 -8.32
CA SER A 643 23.29 -10.36 -7.00
C SER A 643 22.58 -9.04 -6.65
N THR A 644 22.85 -7.96 -7.39
CA THR A 644 22.34 -6.61 -7.11
C THR A 644 21.29 -6.18 -8.12
N ILE A 645 20.22 -5.53 -7.66
CA ILE A 645 19.31 -4.73 -8.49
C ILE A 645 19.92 -3.33 -8.69
N ILE A 646 20.35 -3.02 -9.92
CA ILE A 646 21.01 -1.74 -10.25
C ILE A 646 20.10 -0.88 -11.14
N LEU A 647 19.54 0.17 -10.55
CA LEU A 647 18.73 1.15 -11.27
C LEU A 647 19.62 2.28 -11.73
N SER A 648 19.83 2.37 -13.05
CA SER A 648 20.87 3.21 -13.65
C SER A 648 20.40 4.03 -14.84
N HIS A 649 19.09 4.06 -15.09
CA HIS A 649 18.47 4.91 -16.11
C HIS A 649 18.83 6.39 -16.01
N SER A 650 18.67 7.10 -17.12
CA SER A 650 18.93 8.54 -17.20
C SER A 650 20.40 8.89 -16.84
N ASN A 651 21.33 7.98 -17.14
CA ASN A 651 22.78 8.18 -17.14
C ASN A 651 23.33 8.09 -18.57
N GLN A 652 24.46 8.75 -18.83
CA GLN A 652 25.12 8.75 -20.15
C GLN A 652 25.66 7.37 -20.56
N GLY A 653 26.00 6.51 -19.59
CA GLY A 653 26.50 5.14 -19.84
C GLY A 653 25.40 4.09 -19.94
N PHE A 654 24.13 4.46 -19.77
CA PHE A 654 23.00 3.53 -19.76
C PHE A 654 22.26 3.57 -21.10
N HIS A 655 22.56 2.60 -21.97
CA HIS A 655 21.95 2.47 -23.29
C HIS A 655 21.57 1.01 -23.58
N GLY A 656 20.25 0.75 -23.64
CA GLY A 656 19.72 -0.50 -24.16
C GLY A 656 19.72 -0.52 -25.69
N GLY A 657 19.56 -1.70 -26.28
CA GLY A 657 19.26 -1.86 -27.70
C GLY A 657 17.76 -1.72 -28.01
N PRO A 658 17.35 -1.99 -29.26
CA PRO A 658 15.95 -1.93 -29.67
C PRO A 658 15.03 -2.74 -28.75
N LYS A 659 13.87 -2.16 -28.45
CA LYS A 659 12.80 -2.77 -27.66
C LYS A 659 12.15 -3.89 -28.46
N ILE A 660 11.66 -4.92 -27.76
CA ILE A 660 10.96 -6.06 -28.35
C ILE A 660 9.48 -5.66 -28.50
N GLU A 661 9.15 -5.06 -29.64
CA GLU A 661 7.79 -4.57 -29.92
C GLU A 661 6.81 -5.72 -30.19
N GLY A 662 7.28 -6.83 -30.78
CA GLY A 662 6.48 -8.05 -30.91
C GLY A 662 6.65 -8.75 -32.26
N PRO A 663 5.65 -9.54 -32.69
CA PRO A 663 4.39 -9.83 -31.98
C PRO A 663 4.58 -10.74 -30.75
N TRP A 664 3.97 -10.34 -29.65
CA TRP A 664 3.84 -11.09 -28.40
C TRP A 664 2.51 -11.86 -28.35
N LEU A 665 2.39 -12.80 -27.42
CA LEU A 665 1.13 -13.41 -27.01
C LEU A 665 0.80 -12.94 -25.58
N TRP A 666 -0.40 -12.40 -25.37
CA TRP A 666 -0.84 -11.80 -24.11
C TRP A 666 -2.03 -12.55 -23.50
N VAL A 667 -2.10 -12.59 -22.17
CA VAL A 667 -3.27 -13.04 -21.40
C VAL A 667 -3.35 -12.30 -20.06
N THR A 668 -4.56 -12.05 -19.58
CA THR A 668 -4.86 -11.45 -18.26
C THR A 668 -5.37 -12.53 -17.31
N VAL A 669 -4.91 -12.54 -16.05
CA VAL A 669 -5.48 -13.41 -14.99
C VAL A 669 -5.73 -12.63 -13.69
N PRO A 670 -6.68 -13.06 -12.84
CA PRO A 670 -6.88 -12.45 -11.51
C PRO A 670 -5.64 -12.56 -10.63
N GLY A 671 -5.39 -11.54 -9.80
CA GLY A 671 -4.40 -11.60 -8.71
C GLY A 671 -5.04 -12.01 -7.38
N GLU A 672 -4.23 -12.51 -6.44
CA GLU A 672 -4.65 -12.69 -5.04
C GLU A 672 -4.46 -11.41 -4.23
N LEU A 673 -5.29 -11.23 -3.19
CA LEU A 673 -5.18 -10.19 -2.18
C LEU A 673 -4.92 -10.84 -0.82
N ASP A 674 -3.71 -10.66 -0.29
CA ASP A 674 -3.49 -10.78 1.16
C ASP A 674 -3.97 -9.47 1.82
N ASP A 675 -4.73 -9.64 2.91
CA ASP A 675 -5.12 -8.72 4.01
C ASP A 675 -5.41 -7.21 3.82
N GLY A 676 -5.29 -6.61 2.62
CA GLY A 676 -5.88 -5.32 2.28
C GLY A 676 -5.02 -4.38 1.44
N GLY A 677 -5.04 -4.56 0.12
CA GLY A 677 -4.87 -3.43 -0.80
C GLY A 677 -4.06 -3.66 -2.07
N ARG A 678 -3.24 -4.72 -2.18
CA ARG A 678 -2.36 -4.93 -3.34
C ARG A 678 -2.25 -6.39 -3.73
N ALA A 679 -2.35 -6.70 -5.02
CA ALA A 679 -1.74 -7.92 -5.52
C ALA A 679 -0.23 -7.84 -5.38
N HIS A 680 0.37 -8.98 -5.06
CA HIS A 680 1.81 -9.14 -5.09
C HIS A 680 2.15 -10.20 -6.12
N LEU A 681 3.19 -9.96 -6.92
CA LEU A 681 3.91 -10.99 -7.67
C LEU A 681 4.66 -11.95 -6.72
N SER A 682 3.86 -12.70 -5.96
CA SER A 682 4.25 -13.61 -4.90
C SER A 682 5.06 -14.80 -5.45
N ASN A 683 5.34 -15.79 -4.60
CA ASN A 683 5.92 -17.05 -5.06
C ASN A 683 4.87 -18.02 -5.66
N MET A 684 3.61 -17.59 -5.78
CA MET A 684 2.55 -18.38 -6.41
C MET A 684 2.63 -18.31 -7.94
N ASP A 685 2.19 -19.39 -8.58
CA ASP A 685 1.96 -19.52 -10.02
C ASP A 685 0.50 -19.14 -10.34
N LEU A 686 0.27 -17.91 -10.81
CA LEU A 686 -1.08 -17.40 -11.03
C LEU A 686 -1.72 -17.97 -12.31
N LEU A 687 -0.93 -18.45 -13.29
CA LEU A 687 -1.45 -19.19 -14.43
C LEU A 687 -2.01 -20.54 -13.97
N ALA A 688 -1.33 -21.22 -13.04
CA ALA A 688 -1.81 -22.46 -12.43
C ALA A 688 -3.07 -22.22 -11.58
N ALA A 689 -3.10 -21.15 -10.78
CA ALA A 689 -4.27 -20.77 -10.00
C ALA A 689 -5.50 -20.50 -10.89
N ALA A 690 -5.36 -19.63 -11.90
CA ALA A 690 -6.45 -19.27 -12.81
C ALA A 690 -6.92 -20.43 -13.70
N SER A 691 -6.06 -21.42 -13.98
CA SER A 691 -6.34 -22.54 -14.89
C SER A 691 -6.62 -23.88 -14.22
N ASN A 692 -6.74 -23.93 -12.88
CA ASN A 692 -6.82 -25.18 -12.10
C ASN A 692 -5.67 -26.17 -12.41
N ASN A 693 -4.44 -25.66 -12.48
CA ASN A 693 -3.21 -26.39 -12.81
C ASN A 693 -3.17 -27.03 -14.22
N SER A 694 -3.97 -26.52 -15.18
CA SER A 694 -3.91 -26.97 -16.58
C SER A 694 -2.90 -26.23 -17.45
N VAL A 695 -2.44 -25.05 -17.00
CA VAL A 695 -1.32 -24.28 -17.55
C VAL A 695 -0.50 -23.70 -16.39
N THR A 696 0.83 -23.65 -16.49
CA THR A 696 1.72 -23.13 -15.43
C THR A 696 2.67 -22.03 -15.93
N GLU A 697 3.16 -21.16 -15.04
CA GLU A 697 4.25 -20.21 -15.30
C GLU A 697 5.47 -20.93 -15.87
N LEU A 698 5.83 -22.09 -15.32
CA LEU A 698 6.98 -22.88 -15.76
C LEU A 698 6.80 -23.47 -17.16
N GLU A 699 5.62 -24.01 -17.48
CA GLU A 699 5.31 -24.53 -18.82
C GLU A 699 5.46 -23.43 -19.88
N ILE A 700 4.83 -22.28 -19.66
CA ILE A 700 4.85 -21.17 -20.62
C ILE A 700 6.25 -20.55 -20.71
N ALA A 701 6.98 -20.42 -19.60
CA ALA A 701 8.38 -19.97 -19.58
C ALA A 701 9.33 -20.92 -20.33
N THR A 702 9.01 -22.22 -20.38
CA THR A 702 9.85 -23.25 -21.01
C THR A 702 9.54 -23.40 -22.50
N TYR A 703 8.27 -23.50 -22.86
CA TYR A 703 7.83 -23.86 -24.21
C TYR A 703 7.28 -22.68 -25.03
N GLY A 704 6.95 -21.56 -24.37
CA GLY A 704 6.22 -20.44 -24.96
C GLY A 704 4.71 -20.67 -25.00
N ALA A 705 3.93 -19.59 -25.08
CA ALA A 705 2.48 -19.68 -25.26
C ALA A 705 2.09 -20.09 -26.69
N THR A 706 0.83 -20.52 -26.83
CA THR A 706 0.19 -20.84 -28.12
C THR A 706 -1.07 -20.01 -28.26
N VAL A 707 -1.20 -19.26 -29.37
CA VAL A 707 -2.37 -18.43 -29.66
C VAL A 707 -3.68 -19.24 -29.57
N GLY A 708 -4.68 -18.68 -28.90
CA GLY A 708 -5.98 -19.33 -28.67
C GLY A 708 -6.00 -20.46 -27.62
N LYS A 709 -4.86 -20.86 -27.03
CA LYS A 709 -4.86 -21.80 -25.89
C LYS A 709 -5.49 -21.11 -24.68
N ALA A 710 -6.37 -21.82 -23.97
CA ALA A 710 -7.06 -21.32 -22.79
C ALA A 710 -6.19 -21.30 -21.53
N VAL A 711 -6.47 -20.37 -20.64
CA VAL A 711 -5.96 -20.23 -19.27
C VAL A 711 -7.16 -19.86 -18.39
N GLY A 712 -7.83 -20.86 -17.83
CA GLY A 712 -9.15 -20.65 -17.20
C GLY A 712 -10.16 -20.14 -18.22
N ASP A 713 -10.83 -19.03 -17.88
CA ASP A 713 -11.79 -18.36 -18.76
C ASP A 713 -11.14 -17.42 -19.81
N SER A 714 -9.82 -17.24 -19.77
CA SER A 714 -9.07 -16.39 -20.71
C SER A 714 -8.33 -17.19 -21.79
N THR A 715 -7.84 -16.54 -22.85
CA THR A 715 -7.04 -17.16 -23.91
C THR A 715 -5.85 -16.29 -24.30
N TRP A 716 -4.78 -16.90 -24.81
CA TRP A 716 -3.63 -16.17 -25.34
C TRP A 716 -3.95 -15.49 -26.68
N ILE A 717 -3.84 -14.15 -26.75
CA ILE A 717 -4.11 -13.34 -27.94
C ILE A 717 -2.83 -12.67 -28.44
N ALA A 718 -2.63 -12.61 -29.76
CA ALA A 718 -1.45 -11.96 -30.34
C ALA A 718 -1.60 -10.43 -30.36
N GLY A 719 -0.54 -9.71 -29.96
CA GLY A 719 -0.49 -8.25 -29.98
C GLY A 719 0.93 -7.69 -29.90
N GLU A 720 1.07 -6.40 -30.16
CA GLU A 720 2.35 -5.67 -30.15
C GLU A 720 2.37 -4.65 -29.00
N LEU A 721 3.56 -4.35 -28.49
CA LEU A 721 3.83 -3.26 -27.57
C LEU A 721 4.51 -2.13 -28.34
N ASP A 722 3.99 -0.92 -28.22
CA ASP A 722 4.70 0.28 -28.67
C ASP A 722 5.94 0.51 -27.77
N GLY A 723 7.11 0.71 -28.38
CA GLY A 723 8.35 0.92 -27.65
C GLY A 723 8.49 2.31 -27.01
N GLU A 724 7.75 3.30 -27.48
CA GLU A 724 7.88 4.71 -27.11
C GLU A 724 6.64 5.26 -26.37
N GLU A 725 5.51 4.54 -26.40
CA GLU A 725 4.31 4.91 -25.63
C GLU A 725 4.45 4.60 -24.14
N ARG A 726 4.19 5.62 -23.30
CA ARG A 726 4.23 5.50 -21.84
C ARG A 726 3.29 4.44 -21.26
N ASP A 727 2.08 4.31 -21.82
CA ASP A 727 0.98 3.47 -21.32
C ASP A 727 0.79 2.21 -22.20
N ASN A 728 1.90 1.69 -22.75
CA ASN A 728 1.88 0.72 -23.85
C ASN A 728 1.16 -0.60 -23.53
N ILE A 729 1.15 -1.08 -22.29
CA ILE A 729 0.41 -2.29 -21.90
C ILE A 729 -1.09 -2.01 -21.93
N ASN A 730 -1.54 -0.92 -21.33
CA ASN A 730 -2.95 -0.54 -21.33
C ASN A 730 -3.46 -0.29 -22.76
N THR A 731 -2.69 0.38 -23.62
CA THR A 731 -3.05 0.57 -25.04
C THR A 731 -3.09 -0.75 -25.81
N MET A 732 -2.16 -1.67 -25.56
CA MET A 732 -2.20 -3.03 -26.10
C MET A 732 -3.46 -3.79 -25.62
N LEU A 733 -3.77 -3.81 -24.32
CA LEU A 733 -4.95 -4.49 -23.78
C LEU A 733 -6.26 -3.95 -24.36
N ARG A 734 -6.40 -2.62 -24.44
CA ARG A 734 -7.54 -1.94 -25.09
C ARG A 734 -7.68 -2.36 -26.56
N THR A 735 -6.57 -2.51 -27.27
CA THR A 735 -6.55 -2.93 -28.68
C THR A 735 -6.93 -4.40 -28.86
N LEU A 736 -6.52 -5.29 -27.93
CA LEU A 736 -6.88 -6.71 -27.95
C LEU A 736 -8.27 -7.02 -27.38
N GLY A 737 -8.96 -6.02 -26.81
CA GLY A 737 -10.23 -6.22 -26.11
C GLY A 737 -10.10 -6.96 -24.77
N LEU A 738 -8.89 -7.08 -24.23
CA LEU A 738 -8.57 -7.72 -22.95
C LEU A 738 -8.77 -6.77 -21.76
N ASN A 739 -9.86 -6.00 -21.75
CA ASN A 739 -10.12 -5.02 -20.70
C ASN A 739 -10.45 -5.74 -19.38
N PRO A 740 -9.63 -5.60 -18.32
CA PRO A 740 -9.99 -6.11 -17.00
C PRO A 740 -11.21 -5.33 -16.44
N PRO A 741 -12.09 -5.98 -15.66
CA PRO A 741 -13.15 -5.31 -14.89
C PRO A 741 -12.63 -4.16 -14.00
N GLU A 742 -13.52 -3.21 -13.66
CA GLU A 742 -13.21 -1.96 -12.93
C GLU A 742 -12.74 -2.14 -11.46
N HIS A 743 -12.37 -3.35 -11.04
CA HIS A 743 -11.97 -3.68 -9.67
C HIS A 743 -10.68 -4.52 -9.65
N PRO A 744 -9.51 -3.92 -9.31
CA PRO A 744 -8.23 -4.64 -9.22
C PRO A 744 -8.23 -5.67 -8.06
N PRO A 745 -7.30 -6.65 -8.08
CA PRO A 745 -6.10 -6.70 -8.92
C PRO A 745 -6.08 -7.77 -10.02
N TYR A 746 -5.30 -7.48 -11.07
CA TYR A 746 -5.03 -8.37 -12.19
C TYR A 746 -3.53 -8.42 -12.50
N VAL A 747 -3.09 -9.51 -13.14
CA VAL A 747 -1.73 -9.68 -13.66
C VAL A 747 -1.79 -9.95 -15.17
N VAL A 748 -0.95 -9.25 -15.93
CA VAL A 748 -0.78 -9.44 -17.37
C VAL A 748 0.45 -10.30 -17.61
N TYR A 749 0.28 -11.35 -18.40
CA TYR A 749 1.37 -12.21 -18.87
C TYR A 749 1.62 -11.99 -20.36
N GLY A 750 2.88 -11.80 -20.72
CA GLY A 750 3.36 -11.68 -22.10
C GLY A 750 4.36 -12.78 -22.42
N SER A 751 4.12 -13.55 -23.48
CA SER A 751 5.02 -14.60 -23.96
C SER A 751 5.49 -14.29 -25.38
N ILE A 752 6.78 -14.43 -25.63
CA ILE A 752 7.38 -14.27 -26.96
C ILE A 752 8.47 -15.31 -27.20
N THR A 753 8.60 -15.74 -28.46
CA THR A 753 9.65 -16.66 -28.88
C THR A 753 10.70 -15.92 -29.70
N LEU A 754 11.95 -15.96 -29.22
CA LEU A 754 13.10 -15.30 -29.83
C LEU A 754 14.01 -16.36 -30.45
N TYR A 755 14.47 -16.15 -31.68
CA TYR A 755 15.43 -17.04 -32.35
C TYR A 755 16.81 -16.39 -32.41
N SER A 756 17.78 -16.99 -31.72
CA SER A 756 19.17 -16.53 -31.69
C SER A 756 20.04 -17.43 -32.58
N PRO A 757 20.84 -16.89 -33.52
CA PRO A 757 21.59 -17.71 -34.49
C PRO A 757 22.73 -18.51 -33.85
N ARG A 758 23.15 -18.14 -32.63
CA ARG A 758 24.20 -18.78 -31.84
C ARG A 758 23.90 -18.71 -30.34
N LYS A 759 24.64 -19.43 -29.52
CA LYS A 759 24.69 -19.13 -28.09
C LYS A 759 25.42 -17.78 -27.92
N GLN A 760 24.85 -16.84 -27.18
CA GLN A 760 25.48 -15.56 -26.89
C GLN A 760 25.11 -15.06 -25.50
N ASP A 761 26.11 -14.56 -24.78
CA ASP A 761 25.95 -13.86 -23.51
C ASP A 761 25.74 -12.37 -23.79
N THR A 762 24.72 -11.78 -23.17
CA THR A 762 24.31 -10.38 -23.38
C THR A 762 23.73 -9.81 -22.07
N LYS A 763 23.27 -8.56 -22.09
CA LYS A 763 22.54 -7.93 -20.99
C LYS A 763 21.09 -7.74 -21.44
N MET A 764 20.13 -8.21 -20.66
CA MET A 764 18.72 -7.86 -20.84
C MET A 764 18.47 -6.51 -20.17
N PHE A 765 17.77 -5.61 -20.86
CA PHE A 765 17.33 -4.32 -20.37
C PHE A 765 15.82 -4.36 -20.13
N VAL A 766 15.38 -3.87 -18.97
CA VAL A 766 13.97 -3.96 -18.56
C VAL A 766 13.54 -2.69 -17.83
N GLY A 767 12.29 -2.28 -18.01
CA GLY A 767 11.65 -1.17 -17.30
C GLY A 767 10.15 -1.38 -17.19
N SER A 768 9.58 -0.96 -16.06
CA SER A 768 8.14 -1.06 -15.74
C SER A 768 7.85 -0.11 -14.58
N ASP A 769 6.71 0.58 -14.60
CA ASP A 769 6.20 1.33 -13.45
C ASP A 769 5.73 0.38 -12.32
N MET A 770 5.17 -0.75 -12.69
CA MET A 770 4.70 -1.82 -11.80
C MET A 770 5.77 -2.89 -11.53
N SER A 771 5.50 -3.85 -10.63
CA SER A 771 6.43 -4.96 -10.37
C SER A 771 6.45 -5.94 -11.55
N SER A 772 7.56 -6.66 -11.74
CA SER A 772 7.68 -7.65 -12.82
C SER A 772 8.40 -8.93 -12.43
N LYS A 773 7.87 -10.07 -12.87
CA LYS A 773 8.59 -11.36 -12.95
C LYS A 773 9.02 -11.57 -14.40
N ILE A 774 10.24 -12.08 -14.61
CA ILE A 774 10.79 -12.33 -15.94
C ILE A 774 11.44 -13.71 -15.96
N TRP A 775 11.08 -14.53 -16.94
CA TRP A 775 11.67 -15.84 -17.19
C TRP A 775 12.27 -15.93 -18.58
N LEU A 776 13.39 -16.63 -18.68
CA LEU A 776 14.01 -16.99 -19.96
C LEU A 776 14.31 -18.49 -19.93
N ASN A 777 13.77 -19.22 -20.90
CA ASN A 777 14.02 -20.66 -21.10
C ASN A 777 13.69 -21.52 -19.87
N GLY A 778 12.54 -21.30 -19.25
CA GLY A 778 12.07 -22.00 -18.04
C GLY A 778 12.64 -21.47 -16.73
N THR A 779 13.72 -20.68 -16.77
CA THR A 779 14.36 -20.12 -15.56
C THR A 779 13.79 -18.75 -15.24
N LEU A 780 13.31 -18.56 -14.00
CA LEU A 780 13.02 -17.22 -13.46
C LEU A 780 14.35 -16.45 -13.30
N ILE A 781 14.62 -15.52 -14.22
CA ILE A 781 15.87 -14.74 -14.27
C ILE A 781 15.80 -13.48 -13.40
N ARG A 782 14.59 -12.94 -13.15
CA ARG A 782 14.44 -11.73 -12.34
C ARG A 782 13.05 -11.61 -11.69
N LYS A 783 13.04 -11.04 -10.48
CA LYS A 783 11.89 -10.34 -9.91
C LYS A 783 12.31 -8.89 -9.64
N ASN A 784 11.55 -7.92 -10.15
CA ASN A 784 11.73 -6.51 -9.84
C ASN A 784 10.52 -6.04 -9.02
N GLY A 785 10.74 -5.31 -7.93
CA GLY A 785 9.67 -4.56 -7.27
C GLY A 785 9.39 -3.27 -8.02
N GLY A 786 8.12 -2.89 -8.16
CA GLY A 786 7.69 -1.69 -8.86
C GLY A 786 8.03 -0.37 -8.16
N SER A 787 7.55 0.73 -8.76
CA SER A 787 7.87 2.13 -8.46
C SER A 787 9.29 2.57 -8.83
N TYR A 788 9.50 3.08 -10.05
CA TYR A 788 10.36 4.25 -10.32
C TYR A 788 9.85 5.07 -11.52
N VAL A 789 9.86 6.40 -11.36
CA VAL A 789 9.20 7.45 -12.16
C VAL A 789 9.59 7.62 -13.65
N ASP A 790 10.50 6.82 -14.21
CA ASP A 790 11.06 7.03 -15.56
C ASP A 790 10.53 6.02 -16.59
N GLN A 791 10.27 6.52 -17.81
CA GLN A 791 9.41 5.93 -18.86
C GLN A 791 10.19 5.13 -19.93
N ASP A 792 11.18 4.34 -19.53
CA ASP A 792 11.97 3.48 -20.44
C ASP A 792 12.61 2.34 -19.62
N TYR A 793 13.62 1.65 -20.15
CA TYR A 793 14.49 0.74 -19.40
C TYR A 793 15.01 1.40 -18.11
N GLN A 794 14.89 0.70 -16.99
CA GLN A 794 15.29 1.19 -15.66
C GLN A 794 16.52 0.45 -15.12
N THR A 795 16.61 -0.85 -15.41
CA THR A 795 17.65 -1.76 -14.93
C THR A 795 18.12 -2.69 -16.05
N PHE A 796 19.27 -3.32 -15.85
CA PHE A 796 19.79 -4.36 -16.72
C PHE A 796 20.42 -5.50 -15.90
N PHE A 797 20.54 -6.68 -16.49
CA PHE A 797 21.20 -7.85 -15.88
C PHE A 797 21.71 -8.82 -16.96
N PRO A 798 22.77 -9.60 -16.69
CA PRO A 798 23.32 -10.57 -17.64
C PRO A 798 22.34 -11.72 -17.93
N VAL A 799 22.28 -12.13 -19.19
CA VAL A 799 21.51 -13.30 -19.65
C VAL A 799 22.25 -14.02 -20.78
N THR A 800 21.97 -15.31 -20.94
CA THR A 800 22.49 -16.12 -22.05
C THR A 800 21.35 -16.54 -22.95
N LEU A 801 21.38 -16.13 -24.22
CA LEU A 801 20.52 -16.71 -25.25
C LEU A 801 21.13 -18.03 -25.73
N LYS A 802 20.31 -19.08 -25.78
CA LYS A 802 20.63 -20.38 -26.40
C LYS A 802 20.67 -20.21 -27.93
N ALA A 803 21.41 -21.07 -28.63
CA ALA A 803 21.26 -21.16 -30.09
C ALA A 803 19.87 -21.72 -30.43
N GLY A 804 19.22 -21.17 -31.46
CA GLY A 804 17.86 -21.52 -31.84
C GLY A 804 16.81 -20.84 -30.94
N LYS A 805 15.78 -21.60 -30.56
CA LYS A 805 14.59 -21.11 -29.85
C LYS A 805 14.93 -20.67 -28.42
N ASN A 806 14.46 -19.48 -28.05
CA ASN A 806 14.44 -18.97 -26.68
C ASN A 806 13.02 -18.53 -26.32
N ALA A 807 12.46 -19.06 -25.23
CA ALA A 807 11.15 -18.64 -24.72
C ALA A 807 11.36 -17.54 -23.67
N LEU A 808 10.72 -16.39 -23.86
CA LEU A 808 10.67 -15.29 -22.91
C LEU A 808 9.23 -15.15 -22.40
N LEU A 809 9.07 -15.14 -21.07
CA LEU A 809 7.82 -14.84 -20.39
C LEU A 809 8.04 -13.63 -19.47
N VAL A 810 7.09 -12.71 -19.47
CA VAL A 810 7.01 -11.58 -18.53
C VAL A 810 5.65 -11.63 -17.83
N ALA A 811 5.61 -11.25 -16.56
CA ALA A 811 4.38 -11.04 -15.80
C ALA A 811 4.48 -9.73 -15.03
N ILE A 812 3.41 -8.93 -15.07
CA ILE A 812 3.38 -7.55 -14.56
C ILE A 812 2.08 -7.37 -13.77
N ASP A 813 2.16 -6.85 -12.54
CA ASP A 813 0.98 -6.60 -11.69
C ASP A 813 0.34 -5.23 -11.96
N ASN A 814 -0.94 -5.08 -11.64
CA ASN A 814 -1.62 -3.78 -11.54
C ASN A 814 -2.33 -3.69 -10.18
N THR A 815 -1.80 -2.81 -9.34
CA THR A 815 -2.31 -2.53 -8.00
C THR A 815 -2.92 -1.14 -7.87
N ASP A 816 -2.42 -0.16 -8.63
CA ASP A 816 -2.71 1.26 -8.41
C ASP A 816 -3.29 1.99 -9.67
N GLY A 817 -3.70 1.25 -10.71
CA GLY A 817 -4.73 1.68 -11.69
C GLY A 817 -4.38 2.71 -12.79
N ASP A 818 -3.44 3.63 -12.55
CA ASP A 818 -3.35 4.88 -13.36
C ASP A 818 -2.41 4.84 -14.59
N SER A 819 -1.50 3.86 -14.69
CA SER A 819 -0.50 3.73 -15.77
C SER A 819 0.02 2.29 -15.79
N TRP A 820 0.18 1.68 -16.97
CA TRP A 820 0.73 0.33 -17.09
C TRP A 820 1.73 0.25 -18.26
N SER A 821 3.01 0.07 -17.94
CA SER A 821 4.11 0.15 -18.89
C SER A 821 5.05 -1.06 -18.84
N GLY A 822 5.62 -1.44 -19.99
CA GLY A 822 6.58 -2.53 -20.08
C GLY A 822 7.58 -2.34 -21.23
N TYR A 823 8.86 -2.22 -20.89
CA TYR A 823 9.96 -2.08 -21.85
C TYR A 823 10.92 -3.27 -21.69
N PHE A 824 11.12 -4.04 -22.76
CA PHE A 824 11.95 -5.26 -22.75
C PHE A 824 12.87 -5.29 -23.97
N GLY A 825 14.15 -5.61 -23.76
CA GLY A 825 15.11 -5.77 -24.85
C GLY A 825 16.47 -6.23 -24.38
N PHE A 826 17.46 -6.15 -25.27
CA PHE A 826 18.83 -6.59 -25.02
C PHE A 826 19.85 -5.51 -25.33
N ALA A 827 21.11 -5.71 -24.94
CA ALA A 827 22.21 -4.82 -25.28
C ALA A 827 22.33 -4.59 -26.81
N PRO A 828 22.76 -3.39 -27.26
CA PRO A 828 23.00 -3.12 -28.67
C PRO A 828 23.91 -4.17 -29.32
N GLY A 829 23.52 -4.66 -30.50
CA GLY A 829 24.26 -5.70 -31.23
C GLY A 829 23.93 -7.15 -30.85
N THR A 830 22.98 -7.39 -29.95
CA THR A 830 22.44 -8.74 -29.71
C THR A 830 21.69 -9.23 -30.96
N GLU A 831 22.12 -10.36 -31.52
CA GLU A 831 21.52 -10.93 -32.75
C GLU A 831 20.33 -11.82 -32.41
N TYR A 832 19.10 -11.43 -32.73
CA TYR A 832 17.91 -12.29 -32.61
C TYR A 832 16.83 -11.91 -33.62
N THR A 833 15.85 -12.79 -33.83
CA THR A 833 14.62 -12.49 -34.57
C THR A 833 13.38 -12.87 -33.76
N VAL A 834 12.29 -12.13 -34.00
CA VAL A 834 10.92 -12.48 -33.59
C VAL A 834 10.20 -12.98 -34.85
N SER A 835 9.50 -14.11 -34.78
CA SER A 835 8.91 -14.75 -35.96
C SER A 835 7.39 -14.91 -35.83
N ASN A 836 6.64 -14.48 -36.85
CA ASN A 836 5.22 -14.83 -37.03
C ASN A 836 4.75 -14.83 -38.51
N SER A 837 5.65 -14.74 -39.51
CA SER A 837 5.36 -14.92 -40.95
C SER A 837 6.64 -15.25 -41.72
N GLY A 838 6.58 -16.18 -42.70
CA GLY A 838 7.73 -16.53 -43.54
C GLY A 838 7.75 -17.99 -44.02
N ILE A 839 8.95 -18.53 -44.19
CA ILE A 839 9.16 -19.98 -44.38
C ILE A 839 9.42 -20.60 -43.01
N GLY A 840 8.51 -21.45 -42.56
CA GLY A 840 8.67 -22.29 -41.38
C GLY A 840 9.29 -23.64 -41.73
N TYR A 841 9.77 -24.34 -40.71
CA TYR A 841 10.28 -25.71 -40.86
C TYR A 841 9.65 -26.60 -39.79
N SER A 842 9.20 -27.79 -40.17
CA SER A 842 8.82 -28.87 -39.23
C SER A 842 9.67 -30.10 -39.49
N LEU A 843 10.06 -30.78 -38.42
CA LEU A 843 10.75 -32.07 -38.49
C LEU A 843 9.77 -33.19 -38.13
N SER A 844 9.92 -34.37 -38.74
CA SER A 844 9.10 -35.55 -38.40
C SER A 844 9.45 -36.18 -37.04
N GLN A 845 10.48 -35.70 -36.36
CA GLN A 845 10.93 -36.13 -35.04
C GLN A 845 11.73 -34.99 -34.39
N THR A 846 11.63 -34.84 -33.06
CA THR A 846 12.23 -33.75 -32.29
C THR A 846 13.65 -34.05 -31.80
N ALA A 847 13.98 -35.32 -31.56
CA ALA A 847 15.36 -35.80 -31.40
C ALA A 847 15.81 -36.56 -32.66
N ILE A 848 17.05 -36.37 -33.10
CA ILE A 848 17.64 -37.09 -34.25
C ILE A 848 18.90 -37.78 -33.79
N HIS A 849 18.96 -39.11 -33.92
CA HIS A 849 20.12 -39.92 -33.57
C HIS A 849 20.84 -40.47 -34.81
N ILE A 850 22.09 -40.91 -34.63
CA ILE A 850 22.87 -41.55 -35.69
C ILE A 850 22.09 -42.75 -36.27
N GLY A 851 21.90 -42.75 -37.59
CA GLY A 851 21.21 -43.81 -38.33
C GLY A 851 19.72 -43.53 -38.60
N ASP A 852 19.12 -42.57 -37.88
CA ASP A 852 17.72 -42.19 -38.06
C ASP A 852 17.46 -41.66 -39.47
N THR A 853 16.21 -41.77 -39.92
CA THR A 853 15.72 -41.21 -41.17
C THR A 853 14.52 -40.33 -40.86
N PHE A 854 14.67 -39.02 -41.04
CA PHE A 854 13.71 -38.00 -40.64
C PHE A 854 13.34 -37.10 -41.82
N THR A 855 12.17 -36.49 -41.80
CA THR A 855 11.72 -35.56 -42.85
C THR A 855 11.74 -34.14 -42.32
N VAL A 856 12.35 -33.23 -43.08
CA VAL A 856 12.20 -31.78 -42.90
C VAL A 856 11.17 -31.28 -43.90
N GLN A 857 10.07 -30.74 -43.42
CA GLN A 857 9.09 -30.04 -44.22
C GLN A 857 9.38 -28.54 -44.19
N LEU A 858 9.30 -27.89 -45.35
CA LEU A 858 9.39 -26.45 -45.51
C LEU A 858 7.97 -25.94 -45.74
N ASN A 859 7.50 -25.06 -44.86
CA ASN A 859 6.12 -24.62 -44.80
C ASN A 859 5.99 -23.13 -45.13
N ALA A 860 4.95 -22.76 -45.86
CA ALA A 860 4.47 -21.38 -45.88
C ALA A 860 3.83 -21.08 -44.52
N GLU A 861 4.21 -19.98 -43.89
CA GLU A 861 3.65 -19.49 -42.63
C GLU A 861 3.11 -18.07 -42.87
N ASN A 862 1.78 -17.91 -42.85
CA ASN A 862 1.08 -16.63 -43.06
C ASN A 862 1.43 -15.91 -44.37
N ILE A 863 1.61 -16.65 -45.47
CA ILE A 863 1.90 -16.09 -46.81
C ILE A 863 0.58 -15.78 -47.53
N SER A 864 0.56 -14.72 -48.35
CA SER A 864 -0.60 -14.34 -49.19
C SER A 864 -0.30 -14.45 -50.69
N ASP A 865 -1.30 -14.88 -51.47
CA ASP A 865 -1.30 -14.94 -52.95
C ASP A 865 -0.16 -15.77 -53.58
N LEU A 866 0.41 -16.75 -52.87
CA LEU A 866 1.53 -17.55 -53.37
C LEU A 866 1.10 -18.45 -54.54
N ALA A 867 1.70 -18.23 -55.71
CA ALA A 867 1.49 -19.07 -56.89
C ALA A 867 2.75 -19.85 -57.30
N GLY A 868 3.94 -19.47 -56.84
CA GLY A 868 5.15 -20.24 -57.13
C GLY A 868 6.31 -19.97 -56.19
N TRP A 869 7.25 -20.90 -56.13
CA TRP A 869 8.47 -20.80 -55.33
C TRP A 869 9.64 -21.52 -56.02
N GLN A 870 10.86 -21.04 -55.75
CA GLN A 870 12.11 -21.73 -56.07
C GLN A 870 13.14 -21.54 -54.97
N PHE A 871 14.02 -22.53 -54.79
CA PHE A 871 15.23 -22.43 -53.97
C PHE A 871 16.17 -23.62 -54.23
N ASP A 872 17.39 -23.52 -53.74
CA ASP A 872 18.32 -24.63 -53.53
C ASP A 872 18.46 -24.87 -52.01
N ILE A 873 18.64 -26.12 -51.58
CA ILE A 873 18.94 -26.46 -50.17
C ILE A 873 20.41 -26.79 -50.03
N VAL A 874 21.07 -26.23 -49.01
CA VAL A 874 22.46 -26.55 -48.63
C VAL A 874 22.50 -27.11 -47.21
N PHE A 875 23.29 -28.17 -47.01
CA PHE A 875 23.49 -28.87 -45.73
C PHE A 875 24.92 -29.44 -45.65
N ASP A 876 25.37 -29.90 -44.49
CA ASP A 876 26.67 -30.56 -44.32
C ASP A 876 26.58 -32.05 -44.70
N PRO A 877 27.27 -32.50 -45.76
CA PRO A 877 27.23 -33.89 -46.21
C PRO A 877 27.99 -34.85 -45.29
N THR A 878 28.71 -34.37 -44.27
CA THR A 878 29.31 -35.23 -43.23
C THR A 878 28.26 -35.67 -42.21
N VAL A 879 27.39 -34.74 -41.78
CA VAL A 879 26.34 -34.95 -40.76
C VAL A 879 25.09 -35.61 -41.34
N LEU A 880 24.63 -35.18 -42.52
CA LEU A 880 23.39 -35.64 -43.15
C LEU A 880 23.58 -36.20 -44.56
N GLU A 881 22.60 -37.00 -44.99
CA GLU A 881 22.42 -37.47 -46.37
C GLU A 881 20.97 -37.22 -46.79
N ALA A 882 20.73 -36.46 -47.86
CA ALA A 882 19.38 -36.32 -48.42
C ALA A 882 18.99 -37.60 -49.20
N VAL A 883 17.85 -38.18 -48.85
CA VAL A 883 17.37 -39.47 -49.35
C VAL A 883 16.22 -39.28 -50.35
N GLU A 884 15.25 -38.44 -50.01
CA GLU A 884 14.03 -38.27 -50.80
C GLU A 884 13.54 -36.81 -50.76
N ILE A 885 12.82 -36.39 -51.80
CA ILE A 885 12.21 -35.05 -51.92
C ILE A 885 10.79 -35.24 -52.43
N ASN A 886 9.78 -34.71 -51.75
CA ASN A 886 8.39 -34.78 -52.16
C ASN A 886 7.76 -33.40 -52.13
N GLU A 887 6.97 -33.07 -53.15
CA GLU A 887 6.24 -31.80 -53.20
C GLU A 887 5.21 -31.74 -52.07
N GLY A 888 5.07 -30.57 -51.45
CA GLY A 888 3.98 -30.32 -50.53
C GLY A 888 2.60 -30.22 -51.21
N ASP A 889 1.61 -29.90 -50.40
CA ASP A 889 0.20 -29.81 -50.74
C ASP A 889 -0.30 -28.36 -50.88
N PHE A 890 0.40 -27.37 -50.32
CA PHE A 890 -0.09 -25.99 -50.21
C PHE A 890 -0.51 -25.37 -51.55
N LEU A 891 0.31 -25.50 -52.60
CA LEU A 891 -0.02 -25.00 -53.94
C LEU A 891 -1.10 -25.82 -54.68
N LYS A 892 -1.54 -26.96 -54.14
CA LYS A 892 -2.60 -27.83 -54.69
C LYS A 892 -3.97 -27.59 -54.05
N THR A 893 -4.05 -26.75 -53.02
CA THR A 893 -5.30 -26.37 -52.34
C THR A 893 -6.36 -25.89 -53.35
N GLY A 894 -7.60 -26.38 -53.24
CA GLY A 894 -8.72 -25.94 -54.09
C GLY A 894 -8.61 -26.38 -55.56
N ASP A 895 -8.40 -27.67 -55.80
CA ASP A 895 -8.26 -28.30 -57.14
C ASP A 895 -7.12 -27.76 -58.03
N GLY A 896 -6.19 -26.98 -57.45
CA GLY A 896 -5.04 -26.41 -58.15
C GLY A 896 -4.08 -27.48 -58.66
N THR A 897 -3.76 -27.44 -59.95
CA THR A 897 -2.69 -28.27 -60.53
C THR A 897 -1.35 -27.55 -60.45
N THR A 898 -0.26 -28.28 -60.17
CA THR A 898 1.09 -27.72 -60.08
C THR A 898 2.03 -28.31 -61.11
N PHE A 899 3.01 -27.50 -61.55
CA PHE A 899 4.25 -27.96 -62.14
C PHE A 899 5.30 -28.04 -61.03
N PHE A 900 5.84 -29.24 -60.79
CA PHE A 900 6.88 -29.47 -59.78
C PHE A 900 8.19 -29.95 -60.37
N GLN A 901 9.28 -29.30 -59.97
CA GLN A 901 10.64 -29.74 -60.23
C GLN A 901 11.29 -30.25 -58.94
N LYS A 902 11.38 -31.59 -58.82
CA LYS A 902 11.97 -32.34 -57.67
C LYS A 902 13.47 -32.09 -57.42
N GLY A 903 14.10 -31.16 -58.13
CA GLY A 903 15.51 -30.79 -57.99
C GLY A 903 16.50 -31.91 -58.33
N THR A 904 17.73 -31.78 -57.86
CA THR A 904 18.80 -32.78 -57.99
C THR A 904 19.62 -32.82 -56.70
N ILE A 905 19.70 -33.98 -56.06
CA ILE A 905 20.47 -34.23 -54.84
C ILE A 905 21.94 -34.49 -55.19
N ASP A 906 22.85 -33.79 -54.52
CA ASP A 906 24.28 -34.06 -54.45
C ASP A 906 24.72 -34.17 -52.98
N ASN A 907 24.71 -35.42 -52.48
CA ASN A 907 25.19 -35.77 -51.14
C ASN A 907 26.72 -35.70 -50.99
N THR A 908 27.48 -35.34 -52.04
CA THR A 908 28.93 -35.14 -51.94
C THR A 908 29.30 -33.69 -51.66
N THR A 909 28.51 -32.74 -52.19
CA THR A 909 28.67 -31.30 -51.90
C THR A 909 27.66 -30.77 -50.88
N GLY A 910 26.70 -31.59 -50.47
CA GLY A 910 25.67 -31.22 -49.49
C GLY A 910 24.63 -30.26 -50.07
N LYS A 911 24.21 -30.49 -51.32
CA LYS A 911 23.30 -29.57 -52.04
C LYS A 911 22.13 -30.30 -52.69
N ILE A 912 20.98 -29.66 -52.68
CA ILE A 912 19.82 -30.00 -53.51
C ILE A 912 19.54 -28.79 -54.38
N THR A 913 19.66 -28.93 -55.70
CA THR A 913 19.55 -27.78 -56.62
C THR A 913 18.34 -27.85 -57.52
N LYS A 914 17.85 -26.69 -57.97
CA LYS A 914 16.71 -26.51 -58.89
C LYS A 914 15.39 -27.02 -58.33
N LEU A 915 15.12 -26.82 -57.04
CA LEU A 915 13.79 -27.08 -56.49
C LEU A 915 12.89 -25.92 -56.87
N SER A 916 11.73 -26.24 -57.47
CA SER A 916 10.68 -25.25 -57.70
C SER A 916 9.31 -25.91 -57.80
N SER A 917 8.26 -25.17 -57.44
CA SER A 917 6.90 -25.49 -57.84
C SER A 917 6.17 -24.23 -58.29
N ALA A 918 5.27 -24.37 -59.25
CA ALA A 918 4.39 -23.31 -59.73
C ALA A 918 2.97 -23.86 -59.92
N ARG A 919 1.97 -23.15 -59.41
CA ARG A 919 0.54 -23.38 -59.61
C ARG A 919 0.16 -22.99 -61.04
N LEU A 920 -0.72 -23.78 -61.66
CA LEU A 920 -1.12 -23.65 -63.07
C LEU A 920 -2.55 -23.14 -63.25
N SER A 921 -3.29 -22.89 -62.16
CA SER A 921 -4.59 -22.23 -62.16
C SER A 921 -4.44 -20.70 -62.10
N GLU A 922 -5.53 -19.96 -62.32
CA GLU A 922 -5.53 -18.49 -62.41
C GLU A 922 -5.53 -17.76 -61.04
N ASP A 923 -5.18 -18.46 -59.95
CA ASP A 923 -5.26 -17.98 -58.56
C ASP A 923 -4.02 -18.34 -57.73
N GLY A 924 -3.66 -17.47 -56.77
CA GLY A 924 -2.64 -17.75 -55.75
C GLY A 924 -3.24 -18.29 -54.44
N VAL A 925 -2.42 -18.95 -53.62
CA VAL A 925 -2.84 -19.53 -52.33
C VAL A 925 -2.37 -18.68 -51.16
N SER A 926 -3.27 -18.41 -50.21
CA SER A 926 -2.98 -17.69 -48.97
C SER A 926 -3.17 -18.60 -47.75
N GLY A 927 -2.35 -18.40 -46.71
CA GLY A 927 -2.44 -19.11 -45.43
C GLY A 927 -1.14 -19.84 -45.04
N LYS A 928 -1.31 -21.01 -44.42
CA LYS A 928 -0.25 -21.91 -43.95
C LYS A 928 -0.34 -23.27 -44.63
N GLY A 929 0.79 -23.90 -44.94
CA GLY A 929 0.84 -25.29 -45.43
C GLY A 929 2.20 -25.71 -45.99
N THR A 930 2.34 -26.99 -46.37
CA THR A 930 3.65 -27.54 -46.78
C THR A 930 3.97 -27.18 -48.23
N LEU A 931 5.17 -26.64 -48.47
CA LEU A 931 5.70 -26.37 -49.82
C LEU A 931 6.52 -27.56 -50.34
N LEU A 932 7.38 -28.11 -49.49
CA LEU A 932 8.30 -29.19 -49.83
C LEU A 932 8.55 -30.07 -48.60
N SER A 933 8.73 -31.37 -48.80
CA SER A 933 9.25 -32.30 -47.80
C SER A 933 10.54 -32.93 -48.29
N VAL A 934 11.59 -32.95 -47.47
CA VAL A 934 12.88 -33.57 -47.77
C VAL A 934 13.24 -34.55 -46.67
N THR A 935 13.40 -35.81 -47.03
CA THR A 935 13.80 -36.89 -46.12
C THR A 935 15.32 -36.97 -46.07
N PHE A 936 15.90 -36.88 -44.88
CA PHE A 936 17.33 -37.00 -44.61
C PHE A 936 17.62 -38.24 -43.77
N ARG A 937 18.84 -38.77 -43.88
CA ARG A 937 19.43 -39.77 -42.98
C ARG A 937 20.56 -39.14 -42.18
N ALA A 938 20.57 -39.36 -40.87
CA ALA A 938 21.62 -38.89 -39.98
C ALA A 938 22.84 -39.83 -40.01
N LYS A 939 24.03 -39.29 -40.28
CA LYS A 939 25.27 -40.08 -40.51
C LYS A 939 26.22 -40.09 -39.31
N THR A 940 26.41 -38.94 -38.67
CA THR A 940 27.31 -38.77 -37.52
C THR A 940 26.70 -37.77 -36.54
N THR A 941 27.11 -37.84 -35.27
CA THR A 941 26.83 -36.76 -34.32
C THR A 941 27.44 -35.44 -34.79
N GLY A 942 26.75 -34.33 -34.50
CA GLY A 942 27.16 -32.99 -34.92
C GLY A 942 25.97 -32.10 -35.24
N GLN A 943 26.26 -30.84 -35.55
CA GLN A 943 25.26 -29.85 -35.97
C GLN A 943 25.54 -29.45 -37.42
N THR A 944 24.49 -29.36 -38.24
CA THR A 944 24.53 -28.75 -39.57
C THR A 944 23.52 -27.63 -39.68
N GLN A 945 23.80 -26.60 -40.48
CA GLN A 945 22.79 -25.63 -40.90
C GLN A 945 22.14 -26.12 -42.19
N LEU A 946 20.81 -26.05 -42.26
CA LEU A 946 20.05 -26.19 -43.49
C LEU A 946 19.71 -24.78 -43.98
N LYS A 947 20.28 -24.41 -45.12
CA LYS A 947 20.20 -23.08 -45.73
C LYS A 947 19.45 -23.13 -47.05
N LEU A 948 18.64 -22.11 -47.34
CA LEU A 948 18.04 -21.89 -48.65
C LEU A 948 18.87 -20.88 -49.46
N ASP A 949 19.50 -21.34 -50.54
CA ASP A 949 20.14 -20.50 -51.56
C ASP A 949 19.18 -20.28 -52.74
N ASN A 950 19.45 -19.30 -53.62
CA ASN A 950 18.65 -19.03 -54.82
C ASN A 950 17.12 -18.89 -54.57
N PHE A 951 16.75 -18.42 -53.38
CA PHE A 951 15.37 -18.37 -52.90
C PHE A 951 14.54 -17.28 -53.57
N GLN A 952 13.34 -17.63 -54.02
CA GLN A 952 12.33 -16.68 -54.48
C GLN A 952 10.92 -17.24 -54.31
N LEU A 953 9.98 -16.39 -53.86
CA LEU A 953 8.54 -16.63 -53.88
C LEU A 953 7.87 -15.68 -54.89
N ALA A 954 6.84 -16.14 -55.57
CA ALA A 954 6.11 -15.39 -56.59
C ALA A 954 4.59 -15.49 -56.40
N ALA A 955 3.93 -14.35 -56.56
CA ALA A 955 2.48 -14.21 -56.61
C ALA A 955 1.91 -14.66 -57.97
N ILE A 956 0.59 -14.83 -58.09
CA ILE A 956 -0.05 -15.23 -59.36
C ILE A 956 0.19 -14.22 -60.50
N THR A 957 0.41 -12.96 -60.14
CA THR A 957 0.79 -11.87 -61.05
C THR A 957 2.23 -11.95 -61.56
N GLY A 958 3.04 -12.89 -61.04
CA GLY A 958 4.49 -12.96 -61.25
C GLY A 958 5.31 -11.98 -60.41
N ALA A 959 4.67 -11.16 -59.56
CA ALA A 959 5.36 -10.28 -58.62
C ALA A 959 6.09 -11.10 -57.53
N SER A 960 7.29 -10.70 -57.14
CA SER A 960 8.02 -11.37 -56.06
C SER A 960 7.37 -11.08 -54.71
N ILE A 961 7.11 -12.12 -53.91
CA ILE A 961 6.63 -11.96 -52.54
C ILE A 961 7.86 -11.78 -51.62
N PRO A 962 7.97 -10.68 -50.85
CA PRO A 962 9.16 -10.37 -50.06
C PRO A 962 9.20 -11.21 -48.77
N VAL A 963 9.93 -12.32 -48.80
CA VAL A 963 10.22 -13.16 -47.63
C VAL A 963 11.71 -13.49 -47.61
N THR A 964 12.34 -13.38 -46.44
CA THR A 964 13.70 -13.86 -46.21
C THR A 964 13.63 -15.19 -45.45
N PRO A 965 14.11 -16.31 -46.01
CA PRO A 965 14.16 -17.58 -45.28
C PRO A 965 15.26 -17.51 -44.21
N HIS A 966 15.00 -18.04 -43.02
CA HIS A 966 16.02 -18.25 -42.01
C HIS A 966 16.66 -19.64 -42.19
N GLU A 967 17.91 -19.78 -41.76
CA GLU A 967 18.59 -21.08 -41.67
C GLU A 967 18.13 -21.83 -40.41
N ILE A 968 18.08 -23.17 -40.46
CA ILE A 968 17.81 -24.00 -39.27
C ILE A 968 18.98 -24.91 -38.92
N ALA A 969 19.27 -25.02 -37.64
CA ALA A 969 20.21 -25.98 -37.10
C ALA A 969 19.55 -27.35 -36.98
N ILE A 970 20.09 -28.36 -37.67
CA ILE A 970 19.80 -29.77 -37.43
C ILE A 970 20.91 -30.32 -36.54
N ILE A 971 20.55 -30.84 -35.37
CA ILE A 971 21.48 -31.45 -34.41
C ILE A 971 21.26 -32.96 -34.42
N VAL A 972 22.33 -33.72 -34.57
CA VAL A 972 22.35 -35.18 -34.46
C VAL A 972 23.05 -35.56 -33.17
N GLU A 973 22.34 -36.26 -32.28
CA GLU A 973 22.76 -36.57 -30.91
C GLU A 973 23.09 -38.06 -30.72
N GLY A 974 23.89 -38.36 -29.68
CA GLY A 974 24.00 -39.74 -29.17
C GLY A 974 22.73 -40.14 -28.44
N ARG A 975 22.37 -41.44 -28.44
CA ARG A 975 21.20 -41.91 -27.68
C ARG A 975 21.41 -41.75 -26.17
N LEU A 976 20.42 -41.17 -25.51
CA LEU A 976 20.32 -41.04 -24.05
C LEU A 976 19.94 -42.39 -23.41
N ALA A 977 20.06 -42.48 -22.08
CA ALA A 977 19.67 -43.66 -21.31
C ALA A 977 18.15 -43.70 -21.10
N THR A 978 17.53 -44.87 -21.32
CA THR A 978 16.08 -45.05 -21.13
C THR A 978 15.71 -44.93 -19.66
N GLY A 979 14.74 -44.06 -19.34
CA GLY A 979 14.24 -43.84 -17.96
C GLY A 979 14.72 -42.56 -17.28
N ASP A 980 15.68 -41.83 -17.86
CA ASP A 980 16.15 -40.52 -17.38
C ASP A 980 15.23 -39.42 -17.93
N VAL A 981 14.21 -39.06 -17.14
CA VAL A 981 13.09 -38.21 -17.55
C VAL A 981 13.42 -36.74 -17.31
N ASN A 982 14.22 -36.44 -16.30
CA ASN A 982 14.70 -35.08 -16.03
C ASN A 982 15.98 -34.71 -16.82
N ARG A 983 16.60 -35.68 -17.49
CA ARG A 983 17.83 -35.58 -18.28
C ARG A 983 19.06 -35.18 -17.44
N ASP A 984 19.10 -35.57 -16.17
CA ASP A 984 20.22 -35.30 -15.24
C ASP A 984 21.38 -36.31 -15.35
N GLY A 985 21.17 -37.40 -16.09
CA GLY A 985 22.13 -38.48 -16.30
C GLY A 985 21.96 -39.69 -15.37
N GLN A 986 20.90 -39.74 -14.56
CA GLN A 986 20.62 -40.85 -13.63
C GLN A 986 19.14 -41.23 -13.60
N VAL A 987 18.84 -42.52 -13.73
CA VAL A 987 17.47 -43.02 -13.52
C VAL A 987 17.17 -43.16 -12.03
N SER A 988 16.39 -42.23 -11.48
CA SER A 988 16.21 -42.03 -10.05
C SER A 988 14.74 -42.09 -9.60
N ILE A 989 14.52 -41.95 -8.29
CA ILE A 989 13.16 -41.85 -7.71
C ILE A 989 12.48 -40.54 -8.14
N LEU A 990 13.24 -39.49 -8.49
CA LEU A 990 12.67 -38.22 -8.96
C LEU A 990 12.01 -38.40 -10.34
N ASP A 991 12.61 -39.19 -11.23
CA ASP A 991 12.05 -39.53 -12.55
C ASP A 991 10.71 -40.27 -12.41
N MET A 992 10.63 -41.22 -11.45
CA MET A 992 9.38 -41.91 -11.14
C MET A 992 8.30 -40.96 -10.63
N VAL A 993 8.67 -39.98 -9.80
CA VAL A 993 7.73 -38.95 -9.30
C VAL A 993 7.28 -38.02 -10.43
N LEU A 994 8.17 -37.67 -11.37
CA LEU A 994 7.83 -36.85 -12.53
C LEU A 994 6.82 -37.54 -13.45
N VAL A 995 6.98 -38.83 -13.73
CA VAL A 995 6.00 -39.63 -14.49
C VAL A 995 4.69 -39.79 -13.69
N ALA A 996 4.76 -40.12 -12.40
CA ALA A 996 3.57 -40.31 -11.55
C ALA A 996 2.66 -39.07 -11.48
N ARG A 997 3.24 -37.86 -11.48
CA ARG A 997 2.50 -36.58 -11.47
C ARG A 997 1.67 -36.35 -12.75
N HIS A 998 1.93 -37.10 -13.82
CA HIS A 998 1.24 -36.98 -15.10
C HIS A 998 0.24 -38.11 -15.36
N PHE A 999 0.03 -39.03 -14.41
CA PHE A 999 -0.90 -40.16 -14.55
C PHE A 999 -2.30 -39.75 -15.04
N GLY A 1000 -2.77 -40.42 -16.08
CA GLY A 1000 -4.07 -40.18 -16.72
C GLY A 1000 -4.12 -38.95 -17.62
N LYS A 1001 -3.00 -38.22 -17.81
CA LYS A 1001 -2.92 -37.11 -18.77
C LYS A 1001 -2.53 -37.63 -20.14
N THR A 1002 -3.25 -37.18 -21.16
CA THR A 1002 -2.80 -37.28 -22.56
C THR A 1002 -1.68 -36.27 -22.80
N VAL A 1003 -0.56 -36.70 -23.39
CA VAL A 1003 0.61 -35.87 -23.66
C VAL A 1003 1.06 -36.02 -25.13
N PRO A 1004 1.90 -35.11 -25.66
CA PRO A 1004 2.49 -35.30 -26.99
C PRO A 1004 3.32 -36.59 -27.07
N PRO A 1005 3.34 -37.31 -28.22
CA PRO A 1005 4.08 -38.59 -28.36
C PRO A 1005 5.61 -38.50 -28.26
N ASP A 1006 6.16 -37.30 -28.07
CA ASP A 1006 7.57 -37.02 -27.82
C ASP A 1006 7.83 -36.45 -26.42
N SER A 1007 6.88 -36.63 -25.49
CA SER A 1007 7.01 -36.20 -24.10
C SER A 1007 7.92 -37.13 -23.30
N ASP A 1008 8.90 -36.58 -22.59
CA ASP A 1008 9.85 -37.36 -21.77
C ASP A 1008 9.17 -38.20 -20.65
N VAL A 1009 7.90 -37.93 -20.32
CA VAL A 1009 7.10 -38.69 -19.34
C VAL A 1009 6.21 -39.78 -19.95
N ASP A 1010 6.10 -39.87 -21.28
CA ASP A 1010 5.44 -40.94 -22.03
C ASP A 1010 6.52 -41.81 -22.67
N LEU A 1011 6.94 -42.84 -21.93
CA LEU A 1011 8.09 -43.67 -22.28
C LEU A 1011 7.73 -44.80 -23.24
N ASN A 1012 6.44 -45.18 -23.32
CA ASN A 1012 5.97 -46.16 -24.28
C ASN A 1012 5.49 -45.53 -25.62
N GLY A 1013 5.24 -44.21 -25.64
CA GLY A 1013 4.80 -43.44 -26.80
C GLY A 1013 3.32 -43.65 -27.17
N ASP A 1014 2.49 -44.10 -26.22
CA ASP A 1014 1.06 -44.36 -26.45
C ASP A 1014 0.19 -43.08 -26.38
N GLY A 1015 0.78 -41.97 -25.95
CA GLY A 1015 0.15 -40.66 -25.82
C GLY A 1015 -0.56 -40.43 -24.48
N VAL A 1016 -0.55 -41.38 -23.54
CA VAL A 1016 -1.25 -41.30 -22.26
C VAL A 1016 -0.35 -41.77 -21.12
N VAL A 1017 0.20 -40.83 -20.33
CA VAL A 1017 1.07 -41.21 -19.22
C VAL A 1017 0.30 -42.06 -18.21
N ASN A 1018 0.74 -43.30 -18.03
CA ASN A 1018 0.05 -44.30 -17.24
C ASN A 1018 1.03 -45.19 -16.46
N ILE A 1019 0.53 -46.29 -15.87
CA ILE A 1019 1.36 -47.18 -15.04
C ILE A 1019 2.49 -47.86 -15.85
N GLN A 1020 2.30 -48.02 -17.16
CA GLN A 1020 3.28 -48.64 -18.05
C GLN A 1020 4.53 -47.77 -18.19
N ASP A 1021 4.39 -46.44 -18.29
CA ASP A 1021 5.51 -45.49 -18.32
C ASP A 1021 6.29 -45.47 -17.01
N LEU A 1022 5.58 -45.47 -15.87
CA LEU A 1022 6.21 -45.54 -14.56
C LEU A 1022 6.94 -46.87 -14.35
N ILE A 1023 6.44 -47.96 -14.94
CA ILE A 1023 7.12 -49.26 -14.93
C ILE A 1023 8.39 -49.23 -15.80
N LEU A 1024 8.38 -48.52 -16.94
CA LEU A 1024 9.59 -48.32 -17.76
C LEU A 1024 10.69 -47.54 -17.02
N VAL A 1025 10.33 -46.53 -16.21
CA VAL A 1025 11.30 -45.89 -15.29
C VAL A 1025 11.71 -46.85 -14.16
N ALA A 1026 10.75 -47.52 -13.51
CA ALA A 1026 11.00 -48.43 -12.38
C ALA A 1026 11.89 -49.64 -12.73
N GLN A 1027 11.89 -50.06 -14.00
CA GLN A 1027 12.77 -51.09 -14.54
C GLN A 1027 14.25 -50.71 -14.42
N HIS A 1028 14.59 -49.46 -14.73
CA HIS A 1028 15.95 -48.93 -14.81
C HIS A 1028 16.41 -48.20 -13.52
N LEU A 1029 15.54 -48.15 -12.51
CA LEU A 1029 15.81 -47.48 -11.23
C LEU A 1029 17.11 -47.97 -10.56
N GLY A 1030 18.09 -47.08 -10.45
CA GLY A 1030 19.40 -47.37 -9.86
C GLY A 1030 20.50 -47.77 -10.86
N GLU A 1031 20.23 -47.77 -12.17
CA GLU A 1031 21.25 -47.94 -13.20
C GLU A 1031 22.07 -46.66 -13.42
N SER A 1032 23.03 -46.38 -12.52
CA SER A 1032 24.04 -45.33 -12.69
C SER A 1032 25.46 -45.89 -12.51
N THR A 1033 26.38 -45.43 -13.37
CA THR A 1033 27.80 -45.83 -13.36
C THR A 1033 28.68 -44.93 -12.48
N LEU A 1034 28.09 -44.00 -11.73
CA LEU A 1034 28.83 -43.09 -10.84
C LEU A 1034 28.33 -43.18 -9.39
N SER A 1035 29.29 -43.37 -8.49
CA SER A 1035 29.07 -43.69 -7.07
C SER A 1035 28.74 -42.45 -6.23
N ALA A 1036 27.46 -42.26 -5.90
CA ALA A 1036 27.02 -41.62 -4.65
C ALA A 1036 25.57 -42.03 -4.34
N ALA A 1037 25.27 -42.45 -3.10
CA ALA A 1037 23.90 -42.75 -2.69
C ALA A 1037 23.12 -41.44 -2.38
N PRO A 1038 21.90 -41.23 -2.92
CA PRO A 1038 21.14 -40.01 -2.66
C PRO A 1038 20.59 -39.94 -1.22
N SER A 1039 20.47 -38.70 -0.71
CA SER A 1039 19.68 -38.40 0.48
C SER A 1039 18.19 -38.46 0.12
N MET A 1040 17.43 -39.40 0.69
CA MET A 1040 15.98 -39.48 0.47
C MET A 1040 15.21 -38.54 1.40
N THR A 1041 14.48 -37.57 0.83
CA THR A 1041 13.47 -36.77 1.53
C THR A 1041 12.08 -37.38 1.32
N GLY A 1042 11.61 -38.16 2.29
CA GLY A 1042 10.36 -38.93 2.20
C GLY A 1042 9.06 -38.12 2.39
N GLU A 1043 8.98 -36.90 1.84
CA GLU A 1043 7.79 -36.04 1.99
C GLU A 1043 6.72 -36.26 0.88
N GLU A 1044 7.10 -36.76 -0.29
CA GLU A 1044 6.18 -36.91 -1.44
C GLU A 1044 5.68 -38.33 -1.74
N LEU A 1045 6.30 -39.37 -1.18
CA LEU A 1045 5.93 -40.78 -1.40
C LEU A 1045 5.35 -41.41 -0.14
N ASN A 1046 4.26 -42.19 -0.29
CA ASN A 1046 3.69 -42.95 0.82
C ASN A 1046 3.35 -44.42 0.43
N PRO A 1047 3.26 -45.34 1.41
CA PRO A 1047 2.98 -46.75 1.14
C PRO A 1047 1.69 -47.02 0.35
N ALA A 1048 0.62 -46.25 0.59
CA ALA A 1048 -0.66 -46.46 -0.08
C ALA A 1048 -0.60 -46.10 -1.58
N MET A 1049 0.15 -45.06 -1.97
CA MET A 1049 0.39 -44.72 -3.38
C MET A 1049 1.15 -45.85 -4.09
N ILE A 1050 2.24 -46.34 -3.49
CA ILE A 1050 3.05 -47.41 -4.11
C ILE A 1050 2.26 -48.74 -4.12
N GLN A 1051 1.44 -49.02 -3.11
CA GLN A 1051 0.49 -50.15 -3.14
C GLN A 1051 -0.53 -50.02 -4.27
N ALA A 1052 -1.08 -48.83 -4.52
CA ALA A 1052 -1.99 -48.58 -5.63
C ALA A 1052 -1.29 -48.79 -7.00
N TRP A 1053 -0.06 -48.28 -7.16
CA TRP A 1053 0.75 -48.51 -8.37
C TRP A 1053 1.08 -49.98 -8.58
N ILE A 1054 1.46 -50.72 -7.53
CA ILE A 1054 1.70 -52.17 -7.61
C ILE A 1054 0.41 -52.91 -7.97
N ALA A 1055 -0.73 -52.56 -7.38
CA ALA A 1055 -2.01 -53.20 -7.69
C ALA A 1055 -2.44 -52.94 -9.15
N GLN A 1056 -2.28 -51.71 -9.63
CA GLN A 1056 -2.57 -51.35 -11.02
C GLN A 1056 -1.60 -52.05 -11.99
N ALA A 1057 -0.29 -52.03 -11.71
CA ALA A 1057 0.71 -52.73 -12.53
C ALA A 1057 0.50 -54.25 -12.53
N GLN A 1058 0.00 -54.85 -11.44
CA GLN A 1058 -0.36 -56.27 -11.41
C GLN A 1058 -1.57 -56.61 -12.28
N VAL A 1059 -2.51 -55.67 -12.48
CA VAL A 1059 -3.65 -55.81 -13.39
C VAL A 1059 -3.22 -55.59 -14.85
N GLU A 1060 -2.32 -54.63 -15.10
CA GLU A 1060 -1.83 -54.25 -16.43
C GLU A 1060 -0.56 -55.01 -16.88
N ASN A 1061 -0.14 -56.04 -16.14
CA ASN A 1061 1.08 -56.78 -16.37
C ASN A 1061 1.08 -57.50 -17.74
N ASP A 1062 1.92 -57.03 -18.67
CA ASP A 1062 2.08 -57.59 -20.02
C ASP A 1062 2.75 -58.98 -20.05
N GLY A 1063 3.27 -59.44 -18.91
CA GLY A 1063 3.96 -60.72 -18.75
C GLY A 1063 5.43 -60.70 -19.15
N SER A 1064 5.99 -59.57 -19.57
CA SER A 1064 7.40 -59.42 -19.91
C SER A 1064 8.30 -59.42 -18.67
N ILE A 1065 9.56 -59.84 -18.85
CA ILE A 1065 10.56 -59.85 -17.77
C ILE A 1065 10.84 -58.41 -17.30
N ALA A 1066 10.85 -57.46 -18.23
CA ALA A 1066 10.97 -56.03 -17.99
C ALA A 1066 9.89 -55.50 -17.03
N PHE A 1067 8.62 -55.74 -17.36
CA PHE A 1067 7.48 -55.29 -16.57
C PHE A 1067 7.44 -55.95 -15.18
N GLN A 1068 7.71 -57.25 -15.12
CA GLN A 1068 7.84 -57.98 -13.84
C GLN A 1068 8.98 -57.44 -12.97
N GLN A 1069 10.09 -56.98 -13.57
CA GLN A 1069 11.21 -56.38 -12.86
C GLN A 1069 10.86 -54.98 -12.31
N GLY A 1070 10.11 -54.17 -13.06
CA GLY A 1070 9.54 -52.91 -12.56
C GLY A 1070 8.61 -53.12 -11.36
N ILE A 1071 7.69 -54.09 -11.42
CA ILE A 1071 6.82 -54.47 -10.29
C ILE A 1071 7.66 -54.92 -9.07
N ALA A 1072 8.70 -55.73 -9.28
CA ALA A 1072 9.57 -56.20 -8.20
C ALA A 1072 10.37 -55.05 -7.54
N ASN A 1073 10.78 -54.04 -8.31
CA ASN A 1073 11.45 -52.85 -7.79
C ASN A 1073 10.48 -51.97 -6.98
N LEU A 1074 9.24 -51.77 -7.45
CA LEU A 1074 8.19 -51.11 -6.67
C LEU A 1074 7.90 -51.83 -5.34
N GLN A 1075 7.83 -53.16 -5.35
CA GLN A 1075 7.63 -53.97 -4.13
C GLN A 1075 8.78 -53.81 -3.12
N ARG A 1076 10.03 -53.70 -3.59
CA ARG A 1076 11.18 -53.40 -2.72
C ARG A 1076 11.10 -52.00 -2.13
N LEU A 1077 10.71 -51.00 -2.94
CA LEU A 1077 10.54 -49.62 -2.48
C LEU A 1077 9.43 -49.49 -1.43
N LEU A 1078 8.29 -50.19 -1.63
CA LEU A 1078 7.21 -50.27 -0.64
C LEU A 1078 7.67 -50.84 0.70
N ALA A 1079 8.48 -51.93 0.68
CA ALA A 1079 8.98 -52.57 1.88
C ALA A 1079 9.91 -51.67 2.72
N LEU A 1080 10.54 -50.65 2.11
CA LEU A 1080 11.36 -49.66 2.80
C LEU A 1080 10.55 -48.54 3.48
N LEU A 1081 9.24 -48.43 3.21
CA LEU A 1081 8.39 -47.30 3.62
C LEU A 1081 7.32 -47.69 4.65
N ILE A 1082 7.15 -48.99 4.94
CA ILE A 1082 6.27 -49.49 6.01
C ILE A 1082 7.14 -49.76 7.27
N PRO A 1083 6.83 -49.17 8.43
CA PRO A 1083 7.57 -49.42 9.66
C PRO A 1083 7.26 -50.82 10.22
N GLU A 1084 8.27 -51.50 10.76
CA GLU A 1084 8.12 -52.87 11.31
C GLU A 1084 7.24 -52.95 12.56
N GLU A 1085 7.12 -51.85 13.33
CA GLU A 1085 6.36 -51.79 14.57
C GLU A 1085 5.42 -50.58 14.62
N THR A 1086 4.19 -50.78 15.11
CA THR A 1086 3.28 -49.71 15.50
C THR A 1086 3.80 -49.02 16.77
N ALA A 1087 3.97 -47.70 16.75
CA ALA A 1087 4.49 -46.95 17.89
C ALA A 1087 3.94 -45.53 18.00
N LEU A 1088 3.68 -45.10 19.24
CA LEU A 1088 3.44 -43.70 19.59
C LEU A 1088 4.78 -43.00 19.84
N LEU A 1089 5.01 -41.84 19.23
CA LEU A 1089 6.25 -41.08 19.31
C LEU A 1089 6.10 -39.84 20.23
N PRO A 1090 7.20 -39.17 20.63
CA PRO A 1090 7.11 -37.95 21.45
C PRO A 1090 6.43 -36.81 20.69
N ASN A 1091 5.52 -36.10 21.34
CA ASN A 1091 4.85 -34.93 20.78
C ASN A 1091 5.80 -33.74 20.59
N TYR A 1092 5.48 -32.89 19.61
CA TYR A 1092 6.10 -31.60 19.36
C TYR A 1092 5.22 -30.50 19.96
N PRO A 1093 5.50 -29.99 21.17
CA PRO A 1093 4.75 -28.87 21.76
C PRO A 1093 5.08 -27.57 21.02
N ASN A 1094 4.08 -26.70 20.83
CA ASN A 1094 4.35 -25.31 20.47
C ASN A 1094 4.94 -24.60 21.72
N PRO A 1095 6.03 -23.82 21.58
CA PRO A 1095 6.63 -23.10 22.72
C PRO A 1095 5.90 -21.81 23.14
N PHE A 1096 4.86 -21.38 22.42
CA PHE A 1096 4.16 -20.09 22.61
C PHE A 1096 2.65 -20.21 22.85
N ASN A 1097 2.05 -21.39 22.62
CA ASN A 1097 0.62 -21.61 22.77
C ASN A 1097 0.35 -23.07 23.21
N PRO A 1098 -0.85 -23.40 23.73
CA PRO A 1098 -1.10 -24.73 24.29
C PRO A 1098 -1.35 -25.85 23.25
N GLU A 1099 -0.93 -25.68 21.99
CA GLU A 1099 -1.13 -26.67 20.92
C GLU A 1099 0.05 -27.65 20.77
N THR A 1100 -0.19 -28.81 20.16
CA THR A 1100 0.86 -29.80 19.88
C THR A 1100 0.51 -30.76 18.74
N TRP A 1101 1.55 -31.24 18.05
CA TRP A 1101 1.47 -32.36 17.12
C TRP A 1101 1.99 -33.63 17.80
N ILE A 1102 1.24 -34.72 17.70
CA ILE A 1102 1.54 -36.01 18.32
C ILE A 1102 1.84 -37.01 17.20
N PRO A 1103 3.13 -37.27 16.90
CA PRO A 1103 3.52 -38.18 15.85
C PRO A 1103 3.35 -39.65 16.27
N TYR A 1104 3.13 -40.51 15.29
CA TYR A 1104 3.01 -41.95 15.46
C TYR A 1104 3.42 -42.70 14.19
N GLN A 1105 3.43 -44.02 14.26
CA GLN A 1105 3.67 -44.91 13.12
C GLN A 1105 2.83 -46.18 13.28
N LEU A 1106 2.38 -46.75 12.16
CA LEU A 1106 1.52 -47.93 12.11
C LEU A 1106 2.15 -49.00 11.23
N ALA A 1107 2.37 -50.21 11.77
CA ALA A 1107 2.85 -51.35 11.00
C ALA A 1107 1.75 -51.97 10.11
N GLU A 1108 0.47 -51.82 10.51
CA GLU A 1108 -0.70 -52.34 9.80
C GLU A 1108 -1.84 -51.29 9.75
N PRO A 1109 -2.75 -51.34 8.75
CA PRO A 1109 -3.93 -50.49 8.70
C PRO A 1109 -4.89 -50.78 9.87
N VAL A 1110 -5.27 -49.76 10.64
CA VAL A 1110 -6.03 -49.96 11.89
C VAL A 1110 -6.79 -48.70 12.32
N GLU A 1111 -7.83 -48.87 13.14
CA GLU A 1111 -8.55 -47.74 13.76
C GLU A 1111 -7.71 -47.07 14.86
N VAL A 1112 -7.54 -45.75 14.75
CA VAL A 1112 -6.75 -44.94 15.66
C VAL A 1112 -7.62 -43.95 16.43
N THR A 1113 -7.48 -43.99 17.76
CA THR A 1113 -8.07 -43.01 18.69
C THR A 1113 -7.01 -42.53 19.67
N LEU A 1114 -6.96 -41.22 19.92
CA LEU A 1114 -6.09 -40.61 20.91
C LEU A 1114 -6.92 -39.86 21.96
N LYS A 1115 -6.72 -40.18 23.24
CA LYS A 1115 -7.42 -39.58 24.39
C LYS A 1115 -6.45 -38.83 25.27
N ILE A 1116 -6.79 -37.61 25.63
CA ILE A 1116 -5.96 -36.69 26.41
C ILE A 1116 -6.56 -36.55 27.81
N TYR A 1117 -5.72 -36.64 28.84
CA TYR A 1117 -6.10 -36.65 30.24
C TYR A 1117 -5.29 -35.63 31.05
N ALA A 1118 -5.92 -35.02 32.05
CA ALA A 1118 -5.27 -34.21 33.06
C ALA A 1118 -4.53 -35.08 34.09
N VAL A 1119 -3.66 -34.47 34.92
CA VAL A 1119 -2.83 -35.19 35.92
C VAL A 1119 -3.67 -36.01 36.93
N ASN A 1120 -4.91 -35.58 37.21
CA ASN A 1120 -5.85 -36.28 38.10
C ASN A 1120 -6.62 -37.44 37.42
N GLY A 1121 -6.35 -37.74 36.15
CA GLY A 1121 -7.02 -38.78 35.37
C GLY A 1121 -8.33 -38.35 34.70
N THR A 1122 -8.76 -37.10 34.83
CA THR A 1122 -9.95 -36.59 34.11
C THR A 1122 -9.68 -36.54 32.60
N LEU A 1123 -10.60 -37.09 31.80
CA LEU A 1123 -10.56 -36.97 30.33
C LEU A 1123 -10.78 -35.51 29.92
N VAL A 1124 -9.91 -35.01 29.04
CA VAL A 1124 -9.87 -33.62 28.57
C VAL A 1124 -10.36 -33.51 27.13
N ARG A 1125 -9.85 -34.38 26.24
CA ARG A 1125 -10.16 -34.37 24.81
C ARG A 1125 -10.10 -35.77 24.23
N THR A 1126 -11.01 -36.10 23.31
CA THR A 1126 -10.87 -37.26 22.42
C THR A 1126 -10.61 -36.80 20.98
N LEU A 1127 -9.60 -37.38 20.34
CA LEU A 1127 -9.29 -37.26 18.92
C LEU A 1127 -9.52 -38.63 18.27
N ALA A 1128 -10.68 -38.82 17.65
CA ALA A 1128 -10.95 -39.99 16.82
C ALA A 1128 -10.37 -39.74 15.42
N LEU A 1129 -9.24 -40.36 15.10
CA LEU A 1129 -8.59 -40.22 13.79
C LEU A 1129 -9.22 -41.18 12.76
N GLY A 1130 -9.87 -42.25 13.23
CA GLY A 1130 -10.57 -43.22 12.39
C GLY A 1130 -9.64 -44.30 11.84
N GLN A 1131 -10.03 -44.92 10.72
CA GLN A 1131 -9.24 -45.96 10.06
C GLN A 1131 -8.03 -45.34 9.34
N MET A 1132 -6.82 -45.67 9.78
CA MET A 1132 -5.57 -45.13 9.26
C MET A 1132 -4.72 -46.24 8.62
N PRO A 1133 -4.17 -46.05 7.40
CA PRO A 1133 -3.31 -47.04 6.76
C PRO A 1133 -1.93 -47.18 7.42
N ALA A 1134 -1.24 -48.31 7.18
CA ALA A 1134 0.14 -48.51 7.61
C ALA A 1134 1.08 -47.40 7.07
N GLY A 1135 2.06 -46.98 7.88
CA GLY A 1135 3.05 -45.97 7.52
C GLY A 1135 3.46 -45.03 8.65
N MET A 1136 4.28 -44.04 8.28
CA MET A 1136 4.85 -43.04 9.19
C MET A 1136 4.00 -41.75 9.23
N TYR A 1137 3.69 -41.27 10.44
CA TYR A 1137 2.88 -40.07 10.69
C TYR A 1137 3.67 -39.07 11.56
N GLN A 1138 4.82 -38.63 11.05
CA GLN A 1138 5.79 -37.81 11.81
C GLN A 1138 5.79 -36.32 11.44
N SER A 1139 5.45 -35.94 10.21
CA SER A 1139 5.39 -34.53 9.79
C SER A 1139 4.15 -33.81 10.34
N ARG A 1140 4.20 -32.47 10.46
CA ARG A 1140 3.07 -31.67 10.96
C ARG A 1140 1.77 -31.86 10.17
N ALA A 1141 1.87 -32.15 8.88
CA ALA A 1141 0.72 -32.42 8.00
C ALA A 1141 0.07 -33.80 8.23
N ARG A 1142 0.72 -34.72 8.96
CA ARG A 1142 0.26 -36.11 9.15
C ARG A 1142 0.15 -36.55 10.61
N ALA A 1143 0.87 -35.92 11.52
CA ALA A 1143 0.78 -36.19 12.96
C ALA A 1143 -0.59 -35.77 13.54
N ALA A 1144 -1.02 -36.40 14.64
CA ALA A 1144 -2.29 -36.08 15.28
C ALA A 1144 -2.20 -34.70 15.96
N TYR A 1145 -3.07 -33.77 15.58
CA TYR A 1145 -3.03 -32.38 16.07
C TYR A 1145 -4.01 -32.14 17.24
N TRP A 1146 -3.54 -31.47 18.29
CA TRP A 1146 -4.37 -30.96 19.38
C TRP A 1146 -4.16 -29.45 19.55
N ASN A 1147 -5.26 -28.70 19.49
CA ASN A 1147 -5.32 -27.24 19.59
C ASN A 1147 -5.38 -26.70 21.03
N GLY A 1148 -5.01 -27.49 22.04
CA GLY A 1148 -5.04 -27.07 23.45
C GLY A 1148 -6.44 -26.84 24.04
N LYS A 1149 -7.51 -27.37 23.42
CA LYS A 1149 -8.90 -27.24 23.90
C LYS A 1149 -9.49 -28.57 24.39
N ASN A 1150 -10.43 -28.50 25.33
CA ASN A 1150 -11.19 -29.67 25.80
C ASN A 1150 -12.29 -30.08 24.80
N ASP A 1151 -13.07 -31.13 25.10
CA ASP A 1151 -14.15 -31.62 24.22
C ASP A 1151 -15.30 -30.59 24.02
N VAL A 1152 -15.47 -29.61 24.92
CA VAL A 1152 -16.47 -28.50 24.77
C VAL A 1152 -15.88 -27.20 24.19
N GLY A 1153 -14.59 -27.18 23.84
CA GLY A 1153 -13.94 -26.07 23.14
C GLY A 1153 -13.26 -25.01 24.01
N GLU A 1154 -13.21 -25.22 25.34
CA GLU A 1154 -12.51 -24.34 26.27
C GLU A 1154 -11.00 -24.61 26.25
N SER A 1155 -10.18 -23.56 26.33
CA SER A 1155 -8.72 -23.69 26.42
C SER A 1155 -8.29 -24.28 27.75
N VAL A 1156 -7.33 -25.20 27.73
CA VAL A 1156 -6.84 -25.87 28.94
C VAL A 1156 -5.64 -25.13 29.54
N ALA A 1157 -5.43 -25.29 30.86
CA ALA A 1157 -4.34 -24.64 31.57
C ALA A 1157 -2.95 -25.16 31.18
N ASN A 1158 -1.92 -24.34 31.35
CA ASN A 1158 -0.54 -24.79 31.20
C ASN A 1158 -0.20 -25.88 32.23
N GLY A 1159 0.44 -26.96 31.80
CA GLY A 1159 0.73 -28.06 32.71
C GLY A 1159 1.09 -29.37 32.04
N VAL A 1160 1.11 -30.41 32.88
CA VAL A 1160 1.37 -31.79 32.47
C VAL A 1160 0.06 -32.45 32.05
N TYR A 1161 0.06 -33.05 30.88
CA TYR A 1161 -1.05 -33.88 30.38
C TYR A 1161 -0.52 -35.26 29.98
N PHE A 1162 -1.42 -36.23 29.94
CA PHE A 1162 -1.13 -37.57 29.44
C PHE A 1162 -2.00 -37.84 28.21
N TYR A 1163 -1.40 -38.37 27.15
CA TYR A 1163 -2.12 -38.78 25.95
C TYR A 1163 -1.97 -40.29 25.78
N SER A 1164 -3.11 -40.97 25.66
CA SER A 1164 -3.21 -42.40 25.41
C SER A 1164 -3.65 -42.60 23.97
N PHE A 1165 -2.80 -43.26 23.19
CA PHE A 1165 -3.01 -43.63 21.81
C PHE A 1165 -3.41 -45.10 21.76
N THR A 1166 -4.52 -45.40 21.12
CA THR A 1166 -4.99 -46.76 20.83
C THR A 1166 -5.08 -46.94 19.32
N ALA A 1167 -4.45 -47.99 18.82
CA ALA A 1167 -4.40 -48.42 17.43
C ALA A 1167 -4.67 -49.93 17.40
N GLY A 1168 -5.95 -50.31 17.33
CA GLY A 1168 -6.38 -51.70 17.55
C GLY A 1168 -5.98 -52.21 18.94
N GLU A 1169 -5.31 -53.36 19.00
CA GLU A 1169 -4.78 -53.94 20.25
C GLU A 1169 -3.59 -53.15 20.83
N PHE A 1170 -2.89 -52.33 20.02
CA PHE A 1170 -1.79 -51.50 20.53
C PHE A 1170 -2.34 -50.32 21.32
N THR A 1171 -1.99 -50.21 22.59
CA THR A 1171 -2.23 -49.01 23.39
C THR A 1171 -0.93 -48.52 24.05
N SER A 1172 -0.63 -47.24 23.89
CA SER A 1172 0.54 -46.60 24.49
C SER A 1172 0.17 -45.24 25.06
N THR A 1173 0.66 -44.93 26.26
CA THR A 1173 0.40 -43.64 26.93
C THR A 1173 1.71 -42.90 27.14
N ARG A 1174 1.76 -41.63 26.75
CA ARG A 1174 2.90 -40.73 26.97
C ARG A 1174 2.48 -39.49 27.75
N LYS A 1175 3.48 -38.87 28.39
CA LYS A 1175 3.38 -37.57 29.06
C LYS A 1175 3.74 -36.47 28.06
N MET A 1176 2.96 -35.39 28.03
CA MET A 1176 3.35 -34.10 27.44
C MET A 1176 3.41 -33.01 28.50
N LEU A 1177 4.21 -31.98 28.22
CA LEU A 1177 4.19 -30.70 28.91
C LEU A 1177 3.70 -29.66 27.90
N ILE A 1178 2.68 -28.90 28.29
CA ILE A 1178 2.11 -27.80 27.51
C ILE A 1178 2.40 -26.50 28.27
N ARG A 1179 2.88 -25.47 27.57
CA ARG A 1179 3.24 -24.16 28.13
C ARG A 1179 2.63 -23.06 27.25
N LYS A 1180 2.25 -21.94 27.85
CA LYS A 1180 2.32 -20.63 27.18
C LYS A 1180 3.77 -20.15 27.26
#